data_AF-A0A7X7YVQ0-F1
#
_entry.id   AF-A0A7X7YVQ0-F1
#
_cell.length_a   1.000
_cell.length_b   1.000
_cell.length_c   1.000
_cell.angle_alpha   90.00
_cell.angle_beta   90.00
_cell.angle_gamma   90.00
#
_symmetry.space_group_name_H-M   'P 1'
#
loop_
_entity.id
_entity.type
_entity.pdbx_description
1 polymer ?
#
loop_
_entity_poly.entity_id
_entity_poly.type
_entity_poly.pdbx_seq_one_letter_code
_entity_poly.pdbx_strand_id
1 'polypeptide(L)'
;MQSMMLAAYVTVALWVSQTPTIENKPFHAWAPTPPMGWNSWDCFGATVTEEQTKANADYMAEHLARHGWQYIVVDIQWYEPQSKGWDYARNPKPVLDEYGRLWPVVAKFPSSADGKGFKPLADYVHAKGLKFGVHLMRGIPREAVKRDCRVLGTDVTASAIANTASTCPWNPDMYGVDMSKPGAQAYYDSVFKLLASWDIDYVKVDDLSRPYHPQKPEVEAIRKAIDACGRPIVLSTSPGATPFEVADHVATHANLWRLTDDFWDSWPLLKQEFAICDRWSPYIGPGHWPDPDMLPLGAIHVGPQMNKGWTKFTRDEQVTLMTLFCMVRAPLMFGGHLPWNDEFTLSLITNDEVLAVDQRSLNNRQLFRQDDLVGWVADVPDSPDKYLALFNARDAGDGFDHSKALFTSGILRGRSNRSVEVTADIRGASKLFLVVSTTPDGFDNDHADWLEPRLIGPGGEKKLTDLQWVTATAGWGQAAVGKNASGQDLIWDGKPVAFGIGTHAPSVIEYDLPAGYETFEATGALDAGSRGRGSVQLFVYSDKAVVPVPENATVTASLADAGFTGPVRIRDLWSHQDLGVFEKEFSRDIAFHGAGLYRVSPAQMPLKVAFEGRVSEHKWPLKELDAQLPSDWSDYQFLVLELKTSTPQRFSLWLHTAEGKRRIMFQPFGQNVWLRASIPLQYFKGKDQKGVDLASTNNRRMNSFWMGVWGPFGQLKNVEALSVAMDYPLNSPTLEIRSIRLAKEDAGSEFVVDGPVVDEFGQWAHADWPRKIKSREQLEREMAEEQKSLAGGDEFGYCPYGGYKNTQARATGFFRVERIDGRWWFVDPDGHLFLSTGADCIGPARSRTGDQAGGAALIYQRMDAWGMNTVGNWSSLRPTDDGRRKAYVVSFRGPRVQTMYLGMPDVYSEEFARGIDQAAATQCPQYRSDPWLLGYFLGNEPPWEGRESEMVDMFLKGPATATQARLKEYLAQGDTPKRREEFVHAMFERYLTLMGDAIKKHDPNHLNLGIRFGGAPAPAVMKMGRAFDVCSINVYEYEPTKQLKALYEATGRPLLIGEFHFGVPADGLGAGLVQTANQIERAKGYRYYMEQAAALPGFLGAHWFQWSDQPVLGRMDGENYNIGLVDVTNRPYPEMVEALKTTHKRLHDVHGGTLAPFAERPKASQAGTLDSPWRIPTGD
;
A
#
# COMPACT_ATOMS: atom_id res chain seq x y z
N MET A 1 1.97 24.88 64.80
CA MET A 1 1.91 25.46 63.45
C MET A 1 2.20 24.33 62.46
N GLN A 2 1.36 23.33 62.22
CA GLN A 2 -0.08 23.30 61.92
C GLN A 2 -0.47 24.16 60.71
N SER A 3 -0.78 23.44 59.63
CA SER A 3 -1.78 23.75 58.60
C SER A 3 -1.47 24.86 57.59
N MET A 4 -0.87 24.49 56.46
CA MET A 4 -1.25 24.96 55.11
C MET A 4 -0.33 24.32 54.06
N MET A 5 -0.90 23.44 53.22
CA MET A 5 -0.42 22.92 51.91
C MET A 5 -0.71 21.42 51.75
N LEU A 6 -1.96 21.04 51.98
CA LEU A 6 -2.52 19.77 51.52
C LEU A 6 -3.91 20.08 50.96
N ALA A 7 -3.99 20.36 49.65
CA ALA A 7 -5.16 20.28 48.75
C ALA A 7 -4.95 21.20 47.54
N ALA A 8 -4.21 20.72 46.54
CA ALA A 8 -4.30 21.21 45.16
C ALA A 8 -3.94 20.07 44.20
N TYR A 9 -4.61 18.93 44.40
CA TYR A 9 -4.70 17.87 43.41
C TYR A 9 -6.18 17.67 43.12
N VAL A 10 -6.52 17.64 41.82
CA VAL A 10 -7.84 17.37 41.22
C VAL A 10 -8.83 18.53 41.27
N THR A 11 -8.80 19.37 40.23
CA THR A 11 -9.97 19.69 39.40
C THR A 11 -9.47 20.33 38.11
N VAL A 12 -8.98 19.51 37.16
CA VAL A 12 -9.18 19.85 35.75
C VAL A 12 -10.66 19.59 35.54
N ALA A 13 -11.46 20.66 35.60
CA ALA A 13 -12.83 20.61 35.17
C ALA A 13 -12.81 20.31 33.67
N LEU A 14 -12.92 19.03 33.33
CA LEU A 14 -13.43 18.60 32.04
C LEU A 14 -14.75 19.33 31.87
N TRP A 15 -14.79 20.35 31.01
CA TRP A 15 -16.02 20.78 30.39
C TRP A 15 -16.47 19.63 29.50
N VAL A 16 -17.05 18.60 30.11
CA VAL A 16 -17.90 17.66 29.39
C VAL A 16 -19.09 18.52 28.96
N SER A 17 -19.06 18.97 27.71
CA SER A 17 -20.28 19.37 27.00
C SER A 17 -21.32 18.28 27.31
N GLN A 18 -22.33 18.61 28.11
CA GLN A 18 -23.41 17.69 28.37
C GLN A 18 -24.15 17.50 27.06
N THR A 19 -23.91 16.38 26.37
CA THR A 19 -24.70 15.99 25.21
C THR A 19 -26.18 16.00 25.60
N PRO A 20 -27.04 16.69 24.85
CA PRO A 20 -28.47 16.74 25.16
C PRO A 20 -29.03 15.31 25.26
N THR A 21 -29.78 15.03 26.32
CA THR A 21 -30.36 13.71 26.54
C THR A 21 -31.71 13.64 25.81
N ILE A 22 -31.70 13.16 24.56
CA ILE A 22 -32.93 12.98 23.77
C ILE A 22 -33.74 11.81 24.34
N GLU A 23 -35.04 12.03 24.56
CA GLU A 23 -35.95 10.99 25.02
C GLU A 23 -36.06 9.89 23.95
N ASN A 24 -35.72 8.65 24.30
CA ASN A 24 -35.78 7.55 23.34
C ASN A 24 -37.23 7.14 23.05
N LYS A 25 -37.66 7.27 21.78
CA LYS A 25 -39.00 6.90 21.31
C LYS A 25 -38.96 5.60 20.51
N PRO A 26 -40.05 4.79 20.48
CA PRO A 26 -40.06 3.52 19.73
C PRO A 26 -39.68 3.64 18.25
N PHE A 27 -40.03 4.74 17.57
CA PHE A 27 -39.74 4.95 16.15
C PHE A 27 -38.24 5.20 15.86
N HIS A 28 -37.42 5.51 16.86
CA HIS A 28 -35.97 5.63 16.68
C HIS A 28 -35.35 4.31 16.21
N ALA A 29 -35.95 3.16 16.58
CA ALA A 29 -35.49 1.85 16.15
C ALA A 29 -35.68 1.59 14.63
N TRP A 30 -36.40 2.45 13.91
CA TRP A 30 -36.70 2.24 12.48
C TRP A 30 -35.61 2.77 11.55
N ALA A 31 -34.72 3.63 12.06
CA ALA A 31 -33.52 4.11 11.37
C ALA A 31 -32.29 4.03 12.30
N PRO A 32 -31.88 2.81 12.73
CA PRO A 32 -30.84 2.63 13.76
C PRO A 32 -29.45 3.13 13.33
N THR A 33 -29.23 3.27 12.03
CA THR A 33 -28.08 3.96 11.40
C THR A 33 -28.61 5.00 10.41
N PRO A 34 -27.78 5.99 10.00
CA PRO A 34 -28.18 6.96 8.99
C PRO A 34 -28.63 6.24 7.70
N PRO A 35 -29.81 6.57 7.15
CA PRO A 35 -30.28 5.97 5.90
C PRO A 35 -29.31 6.23 4.73
N MET A 36 -28.98 5.18 3.96
CA MET A 36 -28.21 5.29 2.72
C MET A 36 -29.09 4.89 1.53
N GLY A 37 -29.22 5.73 0.52
CA GLY A 37 -30.19 5.53 -0.55
C GLY A 37 -30.02 6.44 -1.75
N TRP A 38 -31.08 6.54 -2.55
CA TRP A 38 -31.19 7.36 -3.75
C TRP A 38 -32.49 8.14 -3.71
N ASN A 39 -32.45 9.39 -4.16
CA ASN A 39 -33.65 10.22 -4.34
C ASN A 39 -33.56 10.96 -5.69
N SER A 40 -34.70 11.04 -6.38
CA SER A 40 -34.78 11.47 -7.77
C SER A 40 -34.70 12.98 -8.03
N TRP A 41 -34.72 13.84 -7.01
CA TRP A 41 -34.84 15.30 -7.21
C TRP A 41 -33.68 15.92 -8.02
N ASP A 42 -32.43 15.68 -7.61
CA ASP A 42 -31.26 16.32 -8.26
C ASP A 42 -31.10 15.91 -9.72
N CYS A 43 -31.42 14.65 -10.05
CA CYS A 43 -31.31 14.14 -11.41
C CYS A 43 -32.55 14.41 -12.26
N PHE A 44 -33.77 14.17 -11.79
CA PHE A 44 -34.97 14.20 -12.64
C PHE A 44 -35.97 15.32 -12.31
N GLY A 45 -35.75 16.07 -11.23
CA GLY A 45 -36.73 17.02 -10.71
C GLY A 45 -38.11 16.39 -10.56
N ALA A 46 -39.16 17.09 -10.97
CA ALA A 46 -40.54 16.63 -10.91
C ALA A 46 -40.93 15.59 -11.99
N THR A 47 -39.98 15.09 -12.80
CA THR A 47 -40.25 14.32 -14.03
C THR A 47 -39.93 12.83 -13.98
N VAL A 48 -39.50 12.32 -12.82
CA VAL A 48 -39.16 10.90 -12.65
C VAL A 48 -40.30 9.95 -13.05
N THR A 49 -39.92 8.83 -13.65
CA THR A 49 -40.82 7.76 -14.12
C THR A 49 -40.56 6.43 -13.42
N GLU A 50 -41.50 5.49 -13.54
CA GLU A 50 -41.34 4.13 -13.02
C GLU A 50 -40.13 3.40 -13.61
N GLU A 51 -39.89 3.56 -14.92
CA GLU A 51 -38.75 2.93 -15.59
C GLU A 51 -37.42 3.43 -15.01
N GLN A 52 -37.27 4.75 -14.87
CA GLN A 52 -36.09 5.35 -14.26
C GLN A 52 -35.92 4.93 -12.79
N THR A 53 -37.02 4.86 -12.03
CA THR A 53 -36.99 4.39 -10.64
C THR A 53 -36.49 2.95 -10.56
N LYS A 54 -37.01 2.06 -11.43
CA LYS A 54 -36.58 0.66 -11.52
C LYS A 54 -35.11 0.54 -11.92
N ALA A 55 -34.64 1.33 -12.88
CA ALA A 55 -33.24 1.32 -13.30
C ALA A 55 -32.27 1.70 -12.16
N ASN A 56 -32.59 2.72 -11.36
CA ASN A 56 -31.78 3.07 -10.19
C ASN A 56 -31.85 2.01 -9.08
N ALA A 57 -33.02 1.37 -8.89
CA ALA A 57 -33.17 0.25 -7.96
C ALA A 57 -32.38 -0.99 -8.39
N ASP A 58 -32.37 -1.31 -9.69
CA ASP A 58 -31.57 -2.40 -10.26
C ASP A 58 -30.09 -2.17 -10.01
N TYR A 59 -29.60 -0.97 -10.32
CA TYR A 59 -28.20 -0.59 -10.11
C TYR A 59 -27.79 -0.67 -8.63
N MET A 60 -28.63 -0.13 -7.73
CA MET A 60 -28.34 -0.18 -6.29
C MET A 60 -28.27 -1.61 -5.78
N ALA A 61 -29.20 -2.48 -6.19
CA ALA A 61 -29.20 -3.89 -5.80
C ALA A 61 -27.95 -4.63 -6.29
N GLU A 62 -27.49 -4.34 -7.51
CA GLU A 62 -26.33 -4.98 -8.11
C GLU A 62 -25.00 -4.51 -7.50
N HIS A 63 -24.84 -3.21 -7.27
CA HIS A 63 -23.54 -2.62 -6.96
C HIS A 63 -23.39 -2.12 -5.52
N LEU A 64 -24.46 -1.65 -4.89
CA LEU A 64 -24.38 -0.85 -3.66
C LEU A 64 -24.99 -1.55 -2.44
N ALA A 65 -25.95 -2.46 -2.62
CA ALA A 65 -26.68 -3.10 -1.53
C ALA A 65 -25.77 -3.86 -0.55
N ARG A 66 -24.71 -4.51 -1.06
CA ARG A 66 -23.70 -5.20 -0.23
C ARG A 66 -22.91 -4.25 0.69
N HIS A 67 -22.88 -2.96 0.37
CA HIS A 67 -22.25 -1.89 1.13
C HIS A 67 -23.24 -1.17 2.07
N GLY A 68 -24.51 -1.62 2.13
CA GLY A 68 -25.54 -1.12 3.06
C GLY A 68 -26.54 -0.12 2.48
N TRP A 69 -26.40 0.28 1.20
CA TRP A 69 -27.34 1.15 0.51
C TRP A 69 -28.67 0.44 0.29
N GLN A 70 -29.78 1.08 0.66
CA GLN A 70 -31.06 0.37 0.72
C GLN A 70 -32.31 1.18 0.38
N TYR A 71 -32.29 2.52 0.32
CA TYR A 71 -33.52 3.31 0.06
C TYR A 71 -33.63 3.80 -1.39
N ILE A 72 -34.79 3.64 -2.01
CA ILE A 72 -35.16 4.21 -3.31
C ILE A 72 -36.35 5.15 -3.09
N VAL A 73 -36.15 6.46 -3.28
CA VAL A 73 -37.16 7.49 -2.97
C VAL A 73 -37.57 8.25 -4.23
N VAL A 74 -38.88 8.29 -4.50
CA VAL A 74 -39.49 9.04 -5.60
C VAL A 74 -39.92 10.43 -5.12
N ASP A 75 -39.33 11.45 -5.71
CA ASP A 75 -39.41 12.86 -5.33
C ASP A 75 -39.47 13.75 -6.59
N ILE A 76 -40.35 14.73 -6.79
CA ILE A 76 -41.65 15.11 -6.19
C ILE A 76 -42.69 15.00 -7.34
N GLN A 77 -43.96 15.35 -7.11
CA GLN A 77 -44.96 15.55 -8.17
C GLN A 77 -45.24 14.29 -9.00
N TRP A 78 -45.04 13.13 -8.38
CA TRP A 78 -45.48 11.84 -8.92
C TRP A 78 -47.00 11.78 -9.14
N TYR A 79 -47.74 12.72 -8.53
CA TYR A 79 -49.19 12.91 -8.64
C TYR A 79 -49.62 14.01 -9.65
N GLU A 80 -48.71 14.80 -10.22
CA GLU A 80 -49.05 15.90 -11.14
C GLU A 80 -48.76 15.52 -12.61
N PRO A 81 -49.78 15.40 -13.47
CA PRO A 81 -49.59 14.97 -14.86
C PRO A 81 -48.77 15.94 -15.73
N GLN A 82 -48.76 17.24 -15.40
CA GLN A 82 -48.17 18.29 -16.24
C GLN A 82 -46.84 18.86 -15.70
N SER A 83 -46.23 18.22 -14.71
CA SER A 83 -44.96 18.62 -14.11
C SER A 83 -43.82 18.70 -15.15
N LYS A 84 -42.92 19.66 -15.01
CA LYS A 84 -41.77 19.84 -15.91
C LYS A 84 -40.52 20.29 -15.15
N GLY A 85 -39.41 19.58 -15.35
CA GLY A 85 -38.11 19.95 -14.78
C GLY A 85 -38.18 20.22 -13.27
N TRP A 86 -37.66 21.37 -12.85
CA TRP A 86 -37.59 21.82 -11.46
C TRP A 86 -38.59 22.95 -11.14
N ASP A 87 -39.47 23.30 -12.08
CA ASP A 87 -40.44 24.39 -11.92
C ASP A 87 -41.85 23.85 -11.60
N TYR A 88 -42.53 24.52 -10.67
CA TYR A 88 -43.90 24.17 -10.28
C TYR A 88 -44.94 25.01 -11.04
N ALA A 89 -45.98 24.34 -11.55
CA ALA A 89 -47.09 25.02 -12.21
C ALA A 89 -47.88 25.87 -11.21
N ARG A 90 -48.21 27.12 -11.57
CA ARG A 90 -48.97 28.04 -10.69
C ARG A 90 -50.36 27.53 -10.29
N ASN A 91 -50.96 26.64 -11.08
CA ASN A 91 -52.28 26.07 -10.86
C ASN A 91 -52.26 24.57 -11.19
N PRO A 92 -51.70 23.75 -10.29
CA PRO A 92 -51.53 22.32 -10.50
C PRO A 92 -52.89 21.60 -10.51
N LYS A 93 -52.96 20.46 -11.20
CA LYS A 93 -54.13 19.57 -11.25
C LYS A 93 -53.70 18.16 -10.84
N PRO A 94 -53.40 17.95 -9.54
CA PRO A 94 -52.97 16.65 -9.04
C PRO A 94 -54.05 15.59 -9.27
N VAL A 95 -53.61 14.36 -9.51
CA VAL A 95 -54.49 13.18 -9.48
C VAL A 95 -54.81 12.88 -8.03
N LEU A 96 -56.11 12.78 -7.73
CA LEU A 96 -56.64 12.56 -6.39
C LEU A 96 -57.57 11.35 -6.41
N ASP A 97 -57.63 10.62 -5.29
CA ASP A 97 -58.72 9.68 -5.05
C ASP A 97 -60.02 10.40 -4.63
N GLU A 98 -61.09 9.64 -4.40
CA GLU A 98 -62.41 10.18 -4.01
C GLU A 98 -62.41 10.89 -2.63
N TYR A 99 -61.39 10.65 -1.80
CA TYR A 99 -61.22 11.26 -0.47
C TYR A 99 -60.24 12.44 -0.49
N GLY A 100 -59.75 12.85 -1.66
CA GLY A 100 -58.84 13.97 -1.81
C GLY A 100 -57.38 13.66 -1.46
N ARG A 101 -56.99 12.39 -1.37
CA ARG A 101 -55.60 11.96 -1.17
C ARG A 101 -54.87 11.87 -2.52
N LEU A 102 -53.58 12.20 -2.55
CA LEU A 102 -52.76 12.16 -3.76
C LEU A 102 -52.64 10.74 -4.34
N TRP A 103 -52.69 10.63 -5.66
CA TRP A 103 -52.62 9.36 -6.40
C TRP A 103 -51.57 9.41 -7.52
N PRO A 104 -50.82 8.32 -7.81
CA PRO A 104 -49.80 8.33 -8.85
C PRO A 104 -50.35 8.55 -10.24
N VAL A 105 -49.64 9.35 -11.05
CA VAL A 105 -49.98 9.55 -12.46
C VAL A 105 -49.66 8.27 -13.23
N VAL A 106 -50.69 7.59 -13.72
CA VAL A 106 -50.54 6.32 -14.48
C VAL A 106 -49.59 6.47 -15.67
N ALA A 107 -49.55 7.62 -16.33
CA ALA A 107 -48.62 7.86 -17.45
C ALA A 107 -47.13 7.88 -17.02
N LYS A 108 -46.83 8.27 -15.77
CA LYS A 108 -45.46 8.22 -15.20
C LYS A 108 -45.18 6.88 -14.53
N PHE A 109 -46.19 6.31 -13.89
CA PHE A 109 -46.14 5.07 -13.14
C PHE A 109 -47.21 4.07 -13.61
N PRO A 110 -47.00 3.40 -14.76
CA PRO A 110 -48.01 2.54 -15.37
C PRO A 110 -48.51 1.41 -14.47
N SER A 111 -47.67 0.91 -13.56
CA SER A 111 -48.08 -0.15 -12.64
C SER A 111 -49.12 0.28 -11.60
N SER A 112 -49.31 1.59 -11.41
CA SER A 112 -50.30 2.16 -10.48
C SER A 112 -51.75 2.12 -10.97
N ALA A 113 -51.97 1.69 -12.21
CA ALA A 113 -53.29 1.52 -12.81
C ALA A 113 -54.21 0.58 -12.00
N ASP A 114 -55.50 0.61 -12.32
CA ASP A 114 -56.53 -0.26 -11.74
C ASP A 114 -56.63 -0.19 -10.20
N GLY A 115 -56.37 0.99 -9.63
CA GLY A 115 -56.50 1.22 -8.18
C GLY A 115 -55.35 0.64 -7.34
N LYS A 116 -54.24 0.23 -7.96
CA LYS A 116 -53.10 -0.40 -7.25
C LYS A 116 -52.15 0.59 -6.57
N GLY A 117 -52.11 1.83 -7.05
CA GLY A 117 -51.20 2.86 -6.51
C GLY A 117 -49.74 2.41 -6.57
N PHE A 118 -48.91 2.76 -5.58
CA PHE A 118 -47.49 2.40 -5.61
C PHE A 118 -47.17 0.95 -5.21
N LYS A 119 -48.14 0.16 -4.75
CA LYS A 119 -47.90 -1.20 -4.26
C LYS A 119 -47.05 -2.06 -5.21
N PRO A 120 -47.30 -2.10 -6.54
CA PRO A 120 -46.51 -2.95 -7.44
C PRO A 120 -45.06 -2.46 -7.63
N LEU A 121 -44.81 -1.15 -7.51
CA LEU A 121 -43.45 -0.60 -7.56
C LEU A 121 -42.71 -0.86 -6.25
N ALA A 122 -43.38 -0.71 -5.11
CA ALA A 122 -42.84 -1.10 -3.81
C ALA A 122 -42.46 -2.59 -3.79
N ASP A 123 -43.34 -3.47 -4.26
CA ASP A 123 -43.08 -4.91 -4.40
C ASP A 123 -41.84 -5.19 -5.25
N TYR A 124 -41.66 -4.45 -6.35
CA TYR A 124 -40.48 -4.58 -7.20
C TYR A 124 -39.18 -4.22 -6.46
N VAL A 125 -39.19 -3.13 -5.70
CA VAL A 125 -38.03 -2.65 -4.92
C VAL A 125 -37.74 -3.62 -3.76
N HIS A 126 -38.76 -4.06 -3.02
CA HIS A 126 -38.61 -5.03 -1.92
C HIS A 126 -38.13 -6.39 -2.39
N ALA A 127 -38.53 -6.86 -3.57
CA ALA A 127 -38.04 -8.12 -4.14
C ALA A 127 -36.51 -8.13 -4.37
N LYS A 128 -35.86 -6.96 -4.35
CA LYS A 128 -34.40 -6.80 -4.44
C LYS A 128 -33.72 -6.64 -3.08
N GLY A 129 -34.47 -6.73 -1.99
CA GLY A 129 -33.97 -6.47 -0.63
C GLY A 129 -33.77 -4.99 -0.31
N LEU A 130 -34.28 -4.08 -1.15
CA LEU A 130 -34.26 -2.63 -0.93
C LEU A 130 -35.55 -2.16 -0.25
N LYS A 131 -35.61 -0.89 0.13
CA LYS A 131 -36.74 -0.18 0.75
C LYS A 131 -37.24 0.94 -0.16
N PHE A 132 -38.54 1.16 -0.19
CA PHE A 132 -39.16 2.12 -1.09
C PHE A 132 -39.75 3.32 -0.34
N GLY A 133 -39.52 4.52 -0.85
CA GLY A 133 -40.00 5.75 -0.27
C GLY A 133 -40.61 6.71 -1.28
N VAL A 134 -41.40 7.66 -0.76
CA VAL A 134 -42.02 8.71 -1.57
C VAL A 134 -41.93 10.07 -0.90
N HIS A 135 -41.93 11.11 -1.71
CA HIS A 135 -42.07 12.50 -1.28
C HIS A 135 -43.54 12.88 -1.08
N LEU A 136 -43.83 13.73 -0.09
CA LEU A 136 -45.10 14.45 0.09
C LEU A 136 -44.85 15.93 0.34
N MET A 137 -45.82 16.78 0.00
CA MET A 137 -45.92 18.14 0.52
C MET A 137 -46.77 18.18 1.79
N ARG A 138 -46.40 19.00 2.78
CA ARG A 138 -47.22 19.27 3.96
C ARG A 138 -48.63 19.73 3.57
N GLY A 139 -49.63 19.14 4.21
CA GLY A 139 -50.99 19.64 4.19
C GLY A 139 -51.98 18.86 3.29
N ILE A 140 -52.99 19.57 2.81
CA ILE A 140 -54.11 19.04 2.02
C ILE A 140 -54.13 19.67 0.61
N PRO A 141 -54.35 18.89 -0.46
CA PRO A 141 -54.36 19.42 -1.82
C PRO A 141 -55.37 20.54 -2.01
N ARG A 142 -54.95 21.66 -2.60
CA ARG A 142 -55.86 22.79 -2.90
C ARG A 142 -57.01 22.36 -3.79
N GLU A 143 -56.73 21.44 -4.70
CA GLU A 143 -57.74 20.86 -5.59
C GLU A 143 -58.74 19.96 -4.83
N ALA A 144 -58.34 19.28 -3.74
CA ALA A 144 -59.26 18.53 -2.87
C ALA A 144 -60.19 19.48 -2.10
N VAL A 145 -59.66 20.61 -1.63
CA VAL A 145 -60.43 21.69 -0.98
C VAL A 145 -61.44 22.30 -1.95
N LYS A 146 -61.02 22.56 -3.19
CA LYS A 146 -61.89 23.11 -4.24
C LYS A 146 -63.02 22.15 -4.64
N ARG A 147 -62.75 20.83 -4.67
CA ARG A 147 -63.75 19.78 -4.92
C ARG A 147 -64.57 19.44 -3.66
N ASP A 148 -64.18 20.00 -2.52
CA ASP A 148 -64.70 19.72 -1.18
C ASP A 148 -64.82 18.23 -0.86
N CYS A 149 -63.77 17.47 -1.18
CA CYS A 149 -63.74 16.02 -0.98
C CYS A 149 -64.00 15.64 0.49
N ARG A 150 -64.64 14.49 0.72
CA ARG A 150 -64.85 13.97 2.09
C ARG A 150 -63.56 13.39 2.66
N VAL A 151 -63.27 13.66 3.93
CA VAL A 151 -62.18 13.01 4.65
C VAL A 151 -62.60 11.58 5.00
N LEU A 152 -61.82 10.59 4.52
CA LEU A 152 -62.11 9.17 4.71
C LEU A 152 -62.37 8.82 6.18
N GLY A 153 -63.46 8.11 6.44
CA GLY A 153 -63.87 7.71 7.79
C GLY A 153 -64.58 8.78 8.61
N THR A 154 -64.94 9.92 8.00
CA THR A 154 -65.67 11.02 8.66
C THR A 154 -66.77 11.62 7.77
N ASP A 155 -67.61 12.48 8.35
CA ASP A 155 -68.54 13.36 7.63
C ASP A 155 -67.96 14.76 7.37
N VAL A 156 -66.68 14.98 7.69
CA VAL A 156 -65.99 16.27 7.51
C VAL A 156 -65.41 16.36 6.09
N THR A 157 -65.43 17.55 5.50
CA THR A 157 -64.91 17.82 4.16
C THR A 157 -63.55 18.51 4.19
N ALA A 158 -62.82 18.45 3.07
CA ALA A 158 -61.49 19.03 2.91
C ALA A 158 -61.47 20.54 3.22
N SER A 159 -62.50 21.30 2.81
CA SER A 159 -62.56 22.74 3.11
C SER A 159 -62.77 23.06 4.59
N ALA A 160 -63.39 22.15 5.35
CA ALA A 160 -63.67 22.35 6.78
C ALA A 160 -62.42 22.23 7.68
N ILE A 161 -61.38 21.54 7.20
CA ILE A 161 -60.11 21.34 7.92
C ILE A 161 -58.93 22.09 7.30
N ALA A 162 -59.10 22.68 6.11
CA ALA A 162 -58.03 23.41 5.44
C ALA A 162 -57.77 24.77 6.08
N ASN A 163 -56.50 25.06 6.36
CA ASN A 163 -56.03 26.39 6.69
C ASN A 163 -55.57 27.11 5.43
N THR A 164 -56.49 27.83 4.76
CA THR A 164 -56.19 28.52 3.50
C THR A 164 -55.23 29.71 3.63
N ALA A 165 -54.93 30.14 4.87
CA ALA A 165 -53.91 31.15 5.15
C ALA A 165 -52.50 30.55 5.31
N SER A 166 -52.40 29.23 5.48
CA SER A 166 -51.14 28.51 5.54
C SER A 166 -50.81 27.94 4.17
N THR A 167 -49.83 28.56 3.49
CA THR A 167 -49.40 28.17 2.14
C THR A 167 -47.89 28.10 2.05
N CYS A 168 -47.38 27.15 1.27
CA CYS A 168 -45.99 27.12 0.86
C CYS A 168 -45.71 28.27 -0.15
N PRO A 169 -44.63 29.06 0.01
CA PRO A 169 -44.33 30.19 -0.86
C PRO A 169 -43.73 29.77 -2.22
N TRP A 170 -43.16 28.57 -2.33
CA TRP A 170 -42.46 28.10 -3.53
C TRP A 170 -43.21 26.99 -4.28
N ASN A 171 -44.11 26.24 -3.62
CA ASN A 171 -44.95 25.24 -4.25
C ASN A 171 -46.46 25.51 -3.97
N PRO A 172 -47.32 25.56 -5.00
CA PRO A 172 -48.74 25.92 -4.84
C PRO A 172 -49.69 24.74 -4.62
N ASP A 173 -49.19 23.52 -4.41
CA ASP A 173 -49.99 22.28 -4.45
C ASP A 173 -50.94 22.15 -3.24
N MET A 174 -50.50 22.61 -2.06
CA MET A 174 -51.17 22.35 -0.78
C MET A 174 -51.64 23.62 -0.05
N TYR A 175 -52.68 23.46 0.78
CA TYR A 175 -52.96 24.29 1.96
C TYR A 175 -52.53 23.53 3.21
N GLY A 176 -52.16 24.24 4.28
CA GLY A 176 -51.96 23.61 5.59
C GLY A 176 -53.26 23.00 6.13
N VAL A 177 -53.16 22.05 7.06
CA VAL A 177 -54.32 21.50 7.78
C VAL A 177 -54.44 22.20 9.15
N ASP A 178 -55.62 22.75 9.46
CA ASP A 178 -55.90 23.30 10.79
C ASP A 178 -56.13 22.15 11.79
N MET A 179 -55.05 21.76 12.47
CA MET A 179 -55.07 20.66 13.44
C MET A 179 -55.98 20.89 14.66
N SER A 180 -56.57 22.09 14.82
CA SER A 180 -57.59 22.34 15.85
C SER A 180 -58.99 21.86 15.45
N LYS A 181 -59.22 21.52 14.18
CA LYS A 181 -60.54 21.15 13.65
C LYS A 181 -60.84 19.66 13.81
N PRO A 182 -62.09 19.28 14.14
CA PRO A 182 -62.52 17.89 14.09
C PRO A 182 -62.30 17.30 12.69
N GLY A 183 -61.72 16.10 12.60
CA GLY A 183 -61.42 15.42 11.33
C GLY A 183 -60.01 15.70 10.77
N ALA A 184 -59.28 16.70 11.28
CA ALA A 184 -57.92 17.01 10.80
C ALA A 184 -56.92 15.84 10.98
N GLN A 185 -56.88 15.22 12.16
CA GLN A 185 -56.03 14.04 12.39
C GLN A 185 -56.47 12.85 11.51
N ALA A 186 -57.78 12.65 11.34
CA ALA A 186 -58.31 11.57 10.50
C ALA A 186 -57.85 11.68 9.04
N TYR A 187 -57.65 12.91 8.53
CA TYR A 187 -57.06 13.12 7.21
C TYR A 187 -55.62 12.58 7.14
N TYR A 188 -54.73 12.98 8.04
CA TYR A 188 -53.35 12.45 8.06
C TYR A 188 -53.32 10.93 8.31
N ASP A 189 -54.13 10.42 9.23
CA ASP A 189 -54.26 8.96 9.45
C ASP A 189 -54.66 8.23 8.16
N SER A 190 -55.57 8.81 7.37
CA SER A 190 -56.03 8.23 6.10
C SER A 190 -54.96 8.26 5.00
N VAL A 191 -54.09 9.29 4.99
CA VAL A 191 -52.96 9.41 4.06
C VAL A 191 -51.90 8.37 4.40
N PHE A 192 -51.48 8.26 5.66
CA PHE A 192 -50.44 7.29 6.03
C PHE A 192 -50.93 5.84 6.02
N LYS A 193 -52.23 5.58 6.26
CA LYS A 193 -52.82 4.26 5.99
C LYS A 193 -52.80 3.90 4.50
N LEU A 194 -52.99 4.88 3.60
CA LEU A 194 -52.86 4.66 2.16
C LEU A 194 -51.41 4.30 1.79
N LEU A 195 -50.43 5.05 2.28
CA LEU A 195 -49.02 4.76 2.04
C LEU A 195 -48.60 3.41 2.62
N ALA A 196 -49.07 3.07 3.82
CA ALA A 196 -48.84 1.75 4.41
C ALA A 196 -49.46 0.62 3.56
N SER A 197 -50.63 0.85 2.94
CA SER A 197 -51.25 -0.13 2.04
C SER A 197 -50.47 -0.36 0.74
N TRP A 198 -49.58 0.57 0.39
CA TRP A 198 -48.62 0.43 -0.71
C TRP A 198 -47.25 -0.10 -0.25
N ASP A 199 -47.10 -0.44 1.03
CA ASP A 199 -45.85 -0.86 1.63
C ASP A 199 -44.71 0.18 1.57
N ILE A 200 -45.01 1.48 1.66
CA ILE A 200 -43.98 2.53 1.75
C ILE A 200 -43.17 2.41 3.07
N ASP A 201 -41.85 2.51 3.01
CA ASP A 201 -40.91 2.42 4.15
C ASP A 201 -40.36 3.77 4.61
N TYR A 202 -40.38 4.76 3.72
CA TYR A 202 -39.73 6.06 3.92
C TYR A 202 -40.58 7.17 3.32
N VAL A 203 -40.74 8.27 4.05
CA VAL A 203 -41.42 9.46 3.55
C VAL A 203 -40.59 10.71 3.84
N LYS A 204 -40.30 11.47 2.79
CA LYS A 204 -39.81 12.85 2.88
C LYS A 204 -41.00 13.77 2.78
N VAL A 205 -41.24 14.60 3.79
CA VAL A 205 -42.35 15.57 3.81
C VAL A 205 -41.79 16.98 3.78
N ASP A 206 -42.14 17.67 2.69
CA ASP A 206 -41.70 19.03 2.41
C ASP A 206 -42.60 20.10 3.04
N ASP A 207 -42.06 21.31 3.19
CA ASP A 207 -42.71 22.47 3.83
C ASP A 207 -43.03 22.23 5.32
N LEU A 208 -42.19 21.46 6.04
CA LEU A 208 -42.27 21.27 7.50
C LEU A 208 -41.19 22.02 8.29
N SER A 209 -40.04 22.31 7.67
CA SER A 209 -38.87 22.83 8.41
C SER A 209 -38.86 24.35 8.53
N ARG A 210 -39.44 25.09 7.56
CA ARG A 210 -39.41 26.55 7.54
C ARG A 210 -40.71 27.15 6.96
N PRO A 211 -41.50 27.90 7.75
CA PRO A 211 -41.34 28.18 9.18
C PRO A 211 -41.81 27.00 10.08
N TYR A 212 -40.93 26.49 10.95
CA TYR A 212 -41.24 25.34 11.82
C TYR A 212 -42.37 25.57 12.82
N HIS A 213 -42.36 26.70 13.55
CA HIS A 213 -43.30 26.91 14.68
C HIS A 213 -44.79 26.85 14.29
N PRO A 214 -45.24 27.51 13.21
CA PRO A 214 -46.61 27.35 12.73
C PRO A 214 -46.96 25.94 12.22
N GLN A 215 -45.95 25.18 11.77
CA GLN A 215 -46.09 23.85 11.16
C GLN A 215 -45.98 22.72 12.19
N LYS A 216 -45.52 23.01 13.41
CA LYS A 216 -45.33 22.05 14.52
C LYS A 216 -46.53 21.12 14.76
N PRO A 217 -47.80 21.59 14.79
CA PRO A 217 -48.94 20.69 14.99
C PRO A 217 -49.08 19.63 13.89
N GLU A 218 -48.70 19.94 12.65
CA GLU A 218 -48.74 18.98 11.54
C GLU A 218 -47.58 17.98 11.60
N VAL A 219 -46.39 18.38 12.08
CA VAL A 219 -45.28 17.45 12.39
C VAL A 219 -45.74 16.39 13.39
N GLU A 220 -46.38 16.82 14.48
CA GLU A 220 -46.92 15.91 15.50
C GLU A 220 -48.04 15.01 14.94
N ALA A 221 -48.90 15.55 14.07
CA ALA A 221 -50.01 14.82 13.45
C ALA A 221 -49.52 13.73 12.49
N ILE A 222 -48.49 14.05 11.69
CA ILE A 222 -47.82 13.12 10.78
C ILE A 222 -47.15 12.00 11.57
N ARG A 223 -46.40 12.32 12.63
CA ARG A 223 -45.79 11.32 13.52
C ARG A 223 -46.83 10.36 14.09
N LYS A 224 -47.94 10.88 14.64
CA LYS A 224 -49.06 10.09 15.16
C LYS A 224 -49.69 9.20 14.08
N ALA A 225 -49.88 9.75 12.88
CA ALA A 225 -50.47 9.01 11.77
C ALA A 225 -49.56 7.85 11.31
N ILE A 226 -48.24 8.06 11.26
CA ILE A 226 -47.28 6.99 10.98
C ILE A 226 -47.30 5.93 12.08
N ASP A 227 -47.29 6.33 13.36
CA ASP A 227 -47.32 5.37 14.47
C ASP A 227 -48.60 4.50 14.46
N ALA A 228 -49.71 5.03 13.93
CA ALA A 228 -51.00 4.36 13.86
C ALA A 228 -51.27 3.63 12.53
N CYS A 229 -50.42 3.75 11.51
CA CYS A 229 -50.71 3.19 10.17
C CYS A 229 -50.44 1.69 10.06
N GLY A 230 -49.76 1.09 11.03
CA GLY A 230 -49.46 -0.35 11.09
C GLY A 230 -48.19 -0.77 10.32
N ARG A 231 -47.42 0.18 9.79
CA ARG A 231 -46.13 -0.05 9.12
C ARG A 231 -45.07 0.92 9.65
N PRO A 232 -43.85 0.47 10.00
CA PRO A 232 -42.74 1.37 10.29
C PRO A 232 -42.39 2.21 9.06
N ILE A 233 -42.49 3.54 9.17
CA ILE A 233 -42.12 4.48 8.11
C ILE A 233 -41.12 5.49 8.68
N VAL A 234 -39.94 5.59 8.05
CA VAL A 234 -38.92 6.60 8.38
C VAL A 234 -39.41 7.96 7.90
N LEU A 235 -39.43 8.95 8.80
CA LEU A 235 -39.87 10.31 8.49
C LEU A 235 -38.68 11.27 8.33
N SER A 236 -38.59 11.92 7.17
CA SER A 236 -37.70 13.04 6.90
C SER A 236 -38.47 14.34 6.73
N THR A 237 -38.10 15.39 7.47
CA THR A 237 -38.71 16.73 7.38
C THR A 237 -37.86 17.65 6.50
N SER A 238 -38.43 18.19 5.43
CA SER A 238 -37.75 18.96 4.39
C SER A 238 -38.67 20.09 3.85
N PRO A 239 -38.26 20.87 2.83
CA PRO A 239 -36.93 21.43 2.76
C PRO A 239 -36.81 22.59 3.76
N GLY A 240 -35.56 22.96 4.01
CA GLY A 240 -35.19 24.18 4.69
C GLY A 240 -34.60 23.99 6.08
N ALA A 241 -33.82 24.99 6.46
CA ALA A 241 -33.05 24.98 7.70
C ALA A 241 -33.97 24.90 8.92
N THR A 242 -34.02 23.73 9.54
CA THR A 242 -34.73 23.53 10.81
C THR A 242 -34.11 24.45 11.85
N PRO A 243 -34.92 25.27 12.57
CA PRO A 243 -34.37 26.15 13.60
C PRO A 243 -33.69 25.34 14.71
N PHE A 244 -32.50 25.75 15.13
CA PHE A 244 -31.72 25.00 16.12
C PHE A 244 -32.43 24.93 17.49
N GLU A 245 -33.21 25.94 17.83
CA GLU A 245 -34.00 26.02 19.07
C GLU A 245 -35.11 24.95 19.19
N VAL A 246 -35.43 24.23 18.11
CA VAL A 246 -36.40 23.13 18.12
C VAL A 246 -35.76 21.73 18.03
N ALA A 247 -34.44 21.62 18.21
CA ALA A 247 -33.69 20.37 18.06
C ALA A 247 -34.27 19.19 18.87
N ASP A 248 -34.60 19.38 20.15
CA ASP A 248 -35.23 18.34 20.99
C ASP A 248 -36.59 17.90 20.44
N HIS A 249 -37.38 18.85 19.93
CA HIS A 249 -38.70 18.56 19.40
C HIS A 249 -38.62 17.77 18.10
N VAL A 250 -37.79 18.19 17.15
CA VAL A 250 -37.66 17.48 15.88
C VAL A 250 -37.05 16.10 16.08
N ALA A 251 -36.05 15.96 16.94
CA ALA A 251 -35.41 14.68 17.26
C ALA A 251 -36.37 13.68 17.94
N THR A 252 -37.46 14.15 18.56
CA THR A 252 -38.48 13.28 19.18
C THR A 252 -39.73 13.06 18.31
N HIS A 253 -39.77 13.64 17.09
CA HIS A 253 -40.93 13.55 16.19
C HIS A 253 -40.59 13.18 14.74
N ALA A 254 -39.31 13.20 14.35
CA ALA A 254 -38.85 12.79 13.04
C ALA A 254 -37.58 11.95 13.16
N ASN A 255 -37.33 11.10 12.16
CA ASN A 255 -36.07 10.36 12.09
C ASN A 255 -34.98 11.24 11.48
N LEU A 256 -35.31 12.04 10.45
CA LEU A 256 -34.37 12.92 9.75
C LEU A 256 -34.93 14.34 9.68
N TRP A 257 -34.06 15.36 9.74
CA TRP A 257 -34.47 16.75 9.54
C TRP A 257 -33.41 17.58 8.85
N ARG A 258 -33.89 18.50 8.00
CA ARG A 258 -33.02 19.33 7.18
C ARG A 258 -32.26 20.40 7.94
N LEU A 259 -30.96 20.50 7.65
CA LEU A 259 -30.05 21.49 8.22
C LEU A 259 -30.01 22.79 7.40
N THR A 260 -30.20 22.67 6.09
CA THR A 260 -30.17 23.75 5.09
C THR A 260 -31.34 23.65 4.12
N ASP A 261 -31.53 24.68 3.29
CA ASP A 261 -32.36 24.59 2.06
C ASP A 261 -31.68 23.64 1.04
N ASP A 262 -32.23 23.43 -0.15
CA ASP A 262 -31.68 22.50 -1.16
C ASP A 262 -30.17 22.71 -1.39
N PHE A 263 -29.39 21.66 -1.16
CA PHE A 263 -27.95 21.63 -1.30
C PHE A 263 -27.57 21.17 -2.70
N TRP A 264 -26.78 22.00 -3.41
CA TRP A 264 -26.35 21.74 -4.77
C TRP A 264 -24.83 21.65 -4.87
N ASP A 265 -24.33 21.30 -6.05
CA ASP A 265 -22.92 21.06 -6.40
C ASP A 265 -22.06 22.34 -6.43
N SER A 266 -22.04 23.09 -5.31
CA SER A 266 -21.41 24.39 -5.17
C SER A 266 -20.54 24.45 -3.92
N TRP A 267 -19.25 24.74 -4.08
CA TRP A 267 -18.31 24.82 -2.97
C TRP A 267 -18.75 25.79 -1.85
N PRO A 268 -19.24 27.02 -2.12
CA PRO A 268 -19.79 27.88 -1.08
C PRO A 268 -20.84 27.22 -0.18
N LEU A 269 -21.70 26.35 -0.74
CA LEU A 269 -22.69 25.60 0.06
C LEU A 269 -21.98 24.55 0.92
N LEU A 270 -21.08 23.75 0.35
CA LEU A 270 -20.30 22.75 1.09
C LEU A 270 -19.44 23.37 2.20
N LYS A 271 -18.85 24.54 1.95
CA LYS A 271 -18.05 25.27 2.94
C LYS A 271 -18.89 25.73 4.14
N GLN A 272 -20.15 26.13 3.91
CA GLN A 272 -21.07 26.50 4.99
C GLN A 272 -21.44 25.30 5.89
N GLU A 273 -21.55 24.10 5.31
CA GLU A 273 -21.92 22.89 6.04
C GLU A 273 -20.97 22.57 7.19
N PHE A 274 -19.67 22.92 7.12
CA PHE A 274 -18.74 22.71 8.24
C PHE A 274 -19.24 23.34 9.56
N ALA A 275 -19.72 24.58 9.52
CA ALA A 275 -20.19 25.27 10.72
C ALA A 275 -21.58 24.77 11.17
N ILE A 276 -22.41 24.39 10.21
CA ILE A 276 -23.78 23.91 10.46
C ILE A 276 -23.73 22.52 11.08
N CYS A 277 -22.98 21.61 10.47
CA CYS A 277 -22.78 20.25 10.94
C CYS A 277 -22.14 20.21 12.34
N ASP A 278 -21.11 21.04 12.61
CA ASP A 278 -20.52 21.14 13.95
C ASP A 278 -21.57 21.51 15.00
N ARG A 279 -22.42 22.51 14.71
CA ARG A 279 -23.51 22.94 15.60
C ARG A 279 -24.51 21.83 15.90
N TRP A 280 -24.84 20.99 14.91
CA TRP A 280 -25.81 19.90 15.04
C TRP A 280 -25.21 18.58 15.55
N SER A 281 -23.88 18.46 15.60
CA SER A 281 -23.20 17.24 16.04
C SER A 281 -23.65 16.68 17.40
N PRO A 282 -24.05 17.48 18.41
CA PRO A 282 -24.55 16.95 19.69
C PRO A 282 -25.91 16.21 19.59
N TYR A 283 -26.64 16.36 18.49
CA TYR A 283 -27.96 15.75 18.26
C TYR A 283 -27.92 14.53 17.34
N ILE A 284 -26.71 14.10 16.93
CA ILE A 284 -26.52 12.86 16.18
C ILE A 284 -26.78 11.68 17.12
N GLY A 285 -27.69 10.78 16.74
CA GLY A 285 -27.86 9.54 17.48
C GLY A 285 -28.77 8.52 16.81
N PRO A 286 -28.75 7.27 17.30
CA PRO A 286 -29.52 6.18 16.71
C PRO A 286 -31.00 6.54 16.56
N GLY A 287 -31.47 6.60 15.31
CA GLY A 287 -32.87 6.88 14.99
C GLY A 287 -33.24 8.35 14.76
N HIS A 288 -32.31 9.28 14.99
CA HIS A 288 -32.50 10.73 14.84
C HIS A 288 -31.24 11.37 14.22
N TRP A 289 -31.30 11.70 12.93
CA TRP A 289 -30.14 12.08 12.13
C TRP A 289 -30.30 13.48 11.51
N PRO A 290 -29.37 14.41 11.82
CA PRO A 290 -29.19 15.66 11.07
C PRO A 290 -28.97 15.39 9.57
N ASP A 291 -29.77 16.01 8.70
CA ASP A 291 -29.73 15.79 7.24
C ASP A 291 -29.26 17.06 6.49
N PRO A 292 -27.98 17.12 6.08
CA PRO A 292 -27.42 18.21 5.26
C PRO A 292 -27.83 18.15 3.78
N ASP A 293 -28.80 17.29 3.42
CA ASP A 293 -29.32 17.00 2.08
C ASP A 293 -28.64 15.86 1.32
N MET A 294 -29.19 15.62 0.13
CA MET A 294 -28.67 14.87 -0.99
C MET A 294 -27.18 15.06 -1.25
N LEU A 295 -26.58 14.02 -1.81
CA LEU A 295 -25.27 14.01 -2.42
C LEU A 295 -25.42 14.35 -3.92
N PRO A 296 -25.15 15.60 -4.38
CA PRO A 296 -25.26 16.00 -5.78
C PRO A 296 -24.03 15.50 -6.55
N LEU A 297 -23.84 14.18 -6.56
CA LEU A 297 -22.76 13.44 -7.18
C LEU A 297 -23.26 12.74 -8.44
N GLY A 298 -22.35 12.40 -9.35
CA GLY A 298 -22.74 11.70 -10.57
C GLY A 298 -23.41 12.60 -11.60
N ALA A 299 -24.32 12.01 -12.37
CA ALA A 299 -25.10 12.71 -13.38
C ALA A 299 -26.39 13.33 -12.78
N ILE A 300 -26.39 14.65 -12.59
CA ILE A 300 -27.51 15.45 -12.09
C ILE A 300 -28.14 16.27 -13.23
N HIS A 301 -29.28 16.94 -13.00
CA HIS A 301 -29.99 17.75 -14.01
C HIS A 301 -30.26 17.01 -15.34
N VAL A 302 -30.63 15.73 -15.26
CA VAL A 302 -30.99 14.88 -16.39
C VAL A 302 -32.39 15.26 -16.89
N GLY A 303 -32.44 16.15 -17.88
CA GLY A 303 -33.69 16.59 -18.49
C GLY A 303 -34.39 15.50 -19.34
N PRO A 304 -35.60 15.77 -19.87
CA PRO A 304 -36.40 14.81 -20.67
C PRO A 304 -35.72 14.30 -21.95
N GLN A 305 -34.68 15.01 -22.43
CA GLN A 305 -33.86 14.60 -23.57
C GLN A 305 -32.63 13.76 -23.18
N MET A 306 -32.47 13.43 -21.89
CA MET A 306 -31.34 12.67 -21.34
C MET A 306 -29.97 13.34 -21.61
N ASN A 307 -29.91 14.68 -21.61
CA ASN A 307 -28.66 15.43 -21.69
C ASN A 307 -27.96 15.39 -20.32
N LYS A 308 -26.67 14.99 -20.30
CA LYS A 308 -25.89 14.80 -19.07
C LYS A 308 -25.52 16.16 -18.44
N GLY A 309 -26.14 16.52 -17.32
CA GLY A 309 -25.49 17.39 -16.34
C GLY A 309 -24.61 16.52 -15.46
N TRP A 310 -23.34 16.85 -15.33
CA TRP A 310 -22.45 16.20 -14.37
C TRP A 310 -22.25 17.13 -13.19
N THR A 311 -22.03 16.58 -11.98
CA THR A 311 -21.69 17.39 -10.81
C THR A 311 -20.53 18.35 -11.14
N LYS A 312 -20.66 19.60 -10.68
CA LYS A 312 -19.63 20.64 -10.78
C LYS A 312 -18.57 20.50 -9.69
N PHE A 313 -18.80 19.67 -8.69
CA PHE A 313 -17.80 19.43 -7.66
C PHE A 313 -16.54 18.82 -8.27
N THR A 314 -15.39 19.41 -7.94
CA THR A 314 -14.09 18.81 -8.21
C THR A 314 -13.94 17.49 -7.45
N ARG A 315 -12.96 16.66 -7.82
CA ARG A 315 -12.72 15.39 -7.11
C ARG A 315 -12.41 15.59 -5.63
N ASP A 316 -11.65 16.63 -5.30
CA ASP A 316 -11.32 16.98 -3.91
C ASP A 316 -12.57 17.44 -3.14
N GLU A 317 -13.44 18.23 -3.76
CA GLU A 317 -14.72 18.64 -3.17
C GLU A 317 -15.65 17.44 -2.94
N GLN A 318 -15.68 16.45 -3.84
CA GLN A 318 -16.46 15.21 -3.66
C GLN A 318 -15.92 14.35 -2.51
N VAL A 319 -14.60 14.25 -2.35
CA VAL A 319 -13.95 13.58 -1.21
C VAL A 319 -14.24 14.32 0.09
N THR A 320 -14.21 15.66 0.08
CA THR A 320 -14.57 16.51 1.23
C THR A 320 -16.02 16.34 1.63
N LEU A 321 -16.95 16.36 0.67
CA LEU A 321 -18.37 16.10 0.89
C LEU A 321 -18.58 14.76 1.60
N MET A 322 -18.06 13.68 1.01
CA MET A 322 -18.20 12.34 1.57
C MET A 322 -17.54 12.21 2.95
N THR A 323 -16.35 12.79 3.13
CA THR A 323 -15.64 12.74 4.40
C THR A 323 -16.40 13.49 5.49
N LEU A 324 -16.91 14.69 5.21
CA LEU A 324 -17.68 15.49 6.17
C LEU A 324 -19.01 14.80 6.51
N PHE A 325 -19.76 14.34 5.50
CA PHE A 325 -21.07 13.72 5.70
C PHE A 325 -20.96 12.42 6.50
N CYS A 326 -19.96 11.59 6.21
CA CYS A 326 -19.69 10.39 7.02
C CYS A 326 -19.25 10.75 8.45
N MET A 327 -18.45 11.81 8.63
CA MET A 327 -18.04 12.26 9.96
C MET A 327 -19.19 12.83 10.78
N VAL A 328 -20.26 13.34 10.16
CA VAL A 328 -21.44 13.86 10.89
C VAL A 328 -22.57 12.85 10.93
N ARG A 329 -22.34 11.63 10.43
CA ARG A 329 -23.31 10.54 10.36
C ARG A 329 -24.61 10.96 9.67
N ALA A 330 -24.47 11.65 8.55
CA ALA A 330 -25.58 12.14 7.75
C ALA A 330 -26.25 11.00 6.96
N PRO A 331 -27.57 11.10 6.68
CA PRO A 331 -28.18 10.26 5.66
C PRO A 331 -27.46 10.44 4.31
N LEU A 332 -26.97 9.36 3.73
CA LEU A 332 -26.27 9.40 2.45
C LEU A 332 -27.28 9.12 1.33
N MET A 333 -27.96 10.17 0.85
CA MET A 333 -28.95 10.07 -0.22
C MET A 333 -28.34 10.52 -1.55
N PHE A 334 -28.04 9.59 -2.45
CA PHE A 334 -27.44 9.88 -3.75
C PHE A 334 -28.44 10.59 -4.69
N GLY A 335 -28.06 11.75 -5.24
CA GLY A 335 -28.94 12.57 -6.10
C GLY A 335 -28.81 12.30 -7.60
N GLY A 336 -27.65 11.82 -8.06
CA GLY A 336 -27.40 11.55 -9.47
C GLY A 336 -28.11 10.32 -10.02
N HIS A 337 -28.12 10.16 -11.35
CA HIS A 337 -28.61 8.96 -12.00
C HIS A 337 -27.58 7.81 -11.90
N LEU A 338 -27.83 6.86 -11.00
CA LEU A 338 -26.92 5.76 -10.64
C LEU A 338 -26.40 4.93 -11.84
N PRO A 339 -27.23 4.53 -12.82
CA PRO A 339 -26.77 3.83 -14.03
C PRO A 339 -25.70 4.55 -14.86
N TRP A 340 -25.48 5.84 -14.66
CA TRP A 340 -24.49 6.63 -15.39
C TRP A 340 -23.24 6.97 -14.55
N ASN A 341 -23.12 6.39 -13.37
CA ASN A 341 -22.03 6.68 -12.44
C ASN A 341 -20.67 6.29 -13.03
N ASP A 342 -19.65 7.13 -12.82
CA ASP A 342 -18.28 6.82 -13.24
C ASP A 342 -17.52 6.02 -12.16
N GLU A 343 -16.33 5.50 -12.51
CA GLU A 343 -15.51 4.69 -11.59
C GLU A 343 -15.08 5.47 -10.35
N PHE A 344 -14.82 6.77 -10.47
CA PHE A 344 -14.37 7.60 -9.35
C PHE A 344 -15.50 7.79 -8.34
N THR A 345 -16.66 8.28 -8.79
CA THR A 345 -17.83 8.46 -7.92
C THR A 345 -18.30 7.12 -7.35
N LEU A 346 -18.25 6.02 -8.13
CA LEU A 346 -18.54 4.69 -7.61
C LEU A 346 -17.58 4.31 -6.46
N SER A 347 -16.28 4.57 -6.61
CA SER A 347 -15.29 4.27 -5.57
C SER A 347 -15.56 5.01 -4.25
N LEU A 348 -16.15 6.22 -4.31
CA LEU A 348 -16.53 6.98 -3.12
C LEU A 348 -17.66 6.29 -2.34
N ILE A 349 -18.69 5.83 -3.06
CA ILE A 349 -19.91 5.26 -2.46
C ILE A 349 -19.82 3.74 -2.20
N THR A 350 -18.72 3.09 -2.56
CA THR A 350 -18.45 1.67 -2.26
C THR A 350 -17.26 1.44 -1.33
N ASN A 351 -16.69 2.49 -0.73
CA ASN A 351 -15.58 2.35 0.21
C ASN A 351 -16.08 1.96 1.62
N ASP A 352 -16.03 0.67 1.94
CA ASP A 352 -16.52 0.13 3.23
C ASP A 352 -15.80 0.70 4.46
N GLU A 353 -14.53 1.09 4.36
CA GLU A 353 -13.79 1.69 5.48
C GLU A 353 -14.32 3.09 5.80
N VAL A 354 -14.66 3.87 4.77
CA VAL A 354 -15.25 5.21 4.90
C VAL A 354 -16.71 5.13 5.34
N LEU A 355 -17.52 4.27 4.71
CA LEU A 355 -18.93 4.06 5.09
C LEU A 355 -19.07 3.54 6.53
N ALA A 356 -18.08 2.81 7.05
CA ALA A 356 -18.08 2.40 8.45
C ALA A 356 -17.99 3.59 9.43
N VAL A 357 -17.38 4.70 9.03
CA VAL A 357 -17.38 5.94 9.83
C VAL A 357 -18.83 6.43 9.97
N ASP A 358 -19.53 6.60 8.87
CA ASP A 358 -20.94 7.01 8.87
C ASP A 358 -21.85 6.06 9.67
N GLN A 359 -21.73 4.76 9.38
CA GLN A 359 -22.68 3.78 9.86
C GLN A 359 -22.42 3.32 11.30
N ARG A 360 -21.19 3.45 11.82
CA ARG A 360 -20.80 2.82 13.09
C ARG A 360 -20.10 3.73 14.09
N SER A 361 -19.52 4.85 13.67
CA SER A 361 -18.75 5.69 14.60
C SER A 361 -19.61 6.30 15.72
N LEU A 362 -18.96 6.71 16.80
CA LEU A 362 -19.58 7.32 17.97
C LEU A 362 -18.86 8.62 18.34
N ASN A 363 -19.53 9.49 19.10
CA ASN A 363 -18.93 10.72 19.66
C ASN A 363 -18.27 11.63 18.60
N ASN A 364 -18.85 11.67 17.41
CA ASN A 364 -18.40 12.48 16.29
C ASN A 364 -18.46 13.97 16.65
N ARG A 365 -17.34 14.66 16.48
CA ARG A 365 -17.25 16.11 16.77
C ARG A 365 -16.11 16.75 16.02
N GLN A 366 -16.21 18.06 15.82
CA GLN A 366 -15.07 18.86 15.41
C GLN A 366 -14.01 18.85 16.52
N LEU A 367 -12.76 18.63 16.12
CA LEU A 367 -11.58 18.65 16.99
C LEU A 367 -10.97 20.06 17.04
N PHE A 368 -10.80 20.69 15.88
CA PHE A 368 -10.33 22.07 15.76
C PHE A 368 -10.85 22.71 14.46
N ARG A 369 -10.90 24.04 14.46
CA ARG A 369 -11.08 24.86 13.25
C ARG A 369 -10.26 26.13 13.39
N GLN A 370 -9.28 26.32 12.52
CA GLN A 370 -8.44 27.51 12.50
C GLN A 370 -8.08 27.83 11.06
N ASP A 371 -8.36 29.07 10.63
CA ASP A 371 -8.07 29.54 9.27
C ASP A 371 -8.64 28.61 8.17
N ASP A 372 -9.86 28.11 8.38
CA ASP A 372 -10.54 27.09 7.54
C ASP A 372 -9.75 25.78 7.34
N LEU A 373 -8.74 25.51 8.16
CA LEU A 373 -8.21 24.18 8.38
C LEU A 373 -9.03 23.52 9.49
N VAL A 374 -9.64 22.38 9.17
CA VAL A 374 -10.62 21.72 10.05
C VAL A 374 -10.16 20.32 10.35
N GLY A 375 -10.26 19.91 11.62
CA GLY A 375 -10.07 18.54 12.05
C GLY A 375 -11.34 18.01 12.73
N TRP A 376 -11.72 16.76 12.47
CA TRP A 376 -12.80 16.06 13.15
C TRP A 376 -12.31 14.75 13.75
N VAL A 377 -12.93 14.32 14.85
CA VAL A 377 -12.61 13.04 15.51
C VAL A 377 -13.90 12.27 15.83
N ALA A 378 -13.82 10.94 15.77
CA ALA A 378 -14.88 10.04 16.22
C ALA A 378 -14.29 8.75 16.80
N ASP A 379 -15.05 8.07 17.64
CA ASP A 379 -14.65 6.81 18.27
C ASP A 379 -15.02 5.62 17.40
N VAL A 380 -14.15 4.59 17.41
CA VAL A 380 -14.47 3.28 16.86
C VAL A 380 -15.13 2.45 17.96
N PRO A 381 -16.35 1.90 17.76
CA PRO A 381 -17.01 1.07 18.77
C PRO A 381 -16.14 -0.10 19.21
N ASP A 382 -16.16 -0.40 20.51
CA ASP A 382 -15.48 -1.54 21.14
C ASP A 382 -13.96 -1.60 20.85
N SER A 383 -13.33 -0.48 20.54
CA SER A 383 -11.93 -0.37 20.15
C SER A 383 -11.28 0.86 20.78
N PRO A 384 -9.97 0.83 21.10
CA PRO A 384 -9.22 2.03 21.46
C PRO A 384 -8.87 2.91 20.24
N ASP A 385 -9.22 2.47 19.02
CA ASP A 385 -9.01 3.22 17.80
C ASP A 385 -9.96 4.43 17.70
N LYS A 386 -9.56 5.42 16.90
CA LYS A 386 -10.39 6.57 16.55
C LYS A 386 -10.34 6.84 15.06
N TYR A 387 -11.38 7.47 14.54
CA TYR A 387 -11.37 8.09 13.23
C TYR A 387 -10.92 9.55 13.36
N LEU A 388 -10.09 10.00 12.41
CA LEU A 388 -9.60 11.37 12.32
C LEU A 388 -9.80 11.85 10.88
N ALA A 389 -10.50 12.97 10.69
CA ALA A 389 -10.62 13.62 9.40
C ALA A 389 -9.91 14.98 9.42
N LEU A 390 -9.20 15.30 8.34
CA LEU A 390 -8.49 16.56 8.15
C LEU A 390 -8.97 17.21 6.86
N PHE A 391 -9.28 18.51 6.91
CA PHE A 391 -9.81 19.26 5.77
C PHE A 391 -9.03 20.55 5.57
N ASN A 392 -8.81 20.91 4.31
CA ASN A 392 -8.39 22.24 3.91
C ASN A 392 -9.58 22.94 3.23
N ALA A 393 -10.45 23.56 4.03
CA ALA A 393 -11.62 24.29 3.56
C ALA A 393 -11.30 25.74 3.14
N ARG A 394 -10.02 26.06 2.95
CA ARG A 394 -9.59 27.37 2.45
C ARG A 394 -9.87 27.46 0.95
N ASP A 395 -10.09 28.69 0.52
CA ASP A 395 -10.13 29.04 -0.89
C ASP A 395 -8.74 29.47 -1.36
N ALA A 396 -8.51 29.46 -2.68
CA ALA A 396 -7.33 30.08 -3.28
C ALA A 396 -7.25 31.61 -3.05
N GLY A 397 -8.22 32.19 -2.34
CA GLY A 397 -8.45 33.63 -2.19
C GLY A 397 -9.21 34.20 -3.39
N ASP A 398 -9.69 35.44 -3.28
CA ASP A 398 -10.24 36.21 -4.42
C ASP A 398 -9.14 36.83 -5.31
N GLY A 399 -7.88 36.53 -5.00
CA GLY A 399 -6.69 37.05 -5.69
C GLY A 399 -6.18 38.38 -5.15
N PHE A 400 -6.74 38.91 -4.04
CA PHE A 400 -6.35 40.20 -3.47
C PHE A 400 -5.90 40.10 -2.00
N ASP A 401 -4.81 40.81 -1.68
CA ASP A 401 -4.42 41.09 -0.29
C ASP A 401 -5.27 42.26 0.23
N HIS A 402 -6.36 41.96 0.94
CA HIS A 402 -7.28 42.98 1.46
C HIS A 402 -6.63 44.01 2.38
N SER A 403 -5.43 43.75 2.95
CA SER A 403 -4.70 44.74 3.72
C SER A 403 -4.09 45.87 2.88
N LYS A 404 -3.98 45.66 1.55
CA LYS A 404 -3.44 46.61 0.57
C LYS A 404 -4.51 47.32 -0.26
N ALA A 405 -5.78 47.13 0.08
CA ALA A 405 -6.87 47.82 -0.62
C ALA A 405 -6.69 49.33 -0.50
N LEU A 406 -6.80 50.04 -1.62
CA LEU A 406 -6.81 51.51 -1.64
C LEU A 406 -8.07 52.05 -0.93
N PHE A 407 -9.12 51.25 -0.91
CA PHE A 407 -10.35 51.48 -0.16
C PHE A 407 -10.94 50.16 0.33
N THR A 408 -11.49 50.16 1.53
CA THR A 408 -12.29 49.06 2.10
C THR A 408 -13.53 49.64 2.76
N SER A 409 -14.71 49.16 2.37
CA SER A 409 -15.94 49.51 3.07
C SER A 409 -16.09 48.70 4.37
N GLY A 410 -16.89 49.20 5.31
CA GLY A 410 -17.55 48.30 6.26
C GLY A 410 -18.56 47.39 5.54
N ILE A 411 -19.07 46.35 6.20
CA ILE A 411 -20.10 45.50 5.60
C ILE A 411 -21.41 46.28 5.51
N LEU A 412 -21.90 46.52 4.29
CA LEU A 412 -23.23 47.06 4.05
C LEU A 412 -24.25 45.94 4.24
N ARG A 413 -25.23 46.11 5.14
CA ARG A 413 -26.26 45.10 5.43
C ARG A 413 -27.66 45.72 5.51
N GLY A 414 -28.68 44.97 5.11
CA GLY A 414 -30.08 45.31 5.36
C GLY A 414 -30.77 45.99 4.18
N ARG A 415 -31.50 47.10 4.41
CA ARG A 415 -32.36 47.75 3.40
C ARG A 415 -31.55 48.26 2.19
N SER A 416 -32.14 48.19 1.00
CA SER A 416 -31.57 48.57 -0.31
C SER A 416 -31.39 50.09 -0.53
N ASN A 417 -31.14 50.83 0.54
CA ASN A 417 -30.82 52.25 0.54
C ASN A 417 -29.53 52.54 1.33
N ARG A 418 -28.70 51.50 1.55
CA ARG A 418 -27.40 51.61 2.19
C ARG A 418 -26.32 51.80 1.14
N SER A 419 -25.57 52.87 1.26
CA SER A 419 -24.41 53.16 0.42
C SER A 419 -23.21 53.60 1.25
N VAL A 420 -22.06 53.63 0.60
CA VAL A 420 -20.80 54.18 1.09
C VAL A 420 -20.17 55.00 -0.04
N GLU A 421 -19.66 56.17 0.30
CA GLU A 421 -18.81 56.92 -0.63
C GLU A 421 -17.45 56.25 -0.72
N VAL A 422 -17.01 55.99 -1.94
CA VAL A 422 -15.76 55.32 -2.25
C VAL A 422 -14.82 56.35 -2.86
N THR A 423 -13.67 56.56 -2.21
CA THR A 423 -12.59 57.40 -2.74
C THR A 423 -11.28 56.65 -2.58
N ALA A 424 -10.51 56.53 -3.66
CA ALA A 424 -9.22 55.83 -3.68
C ALA A 424 -8.16 56.66 -4.42
N ASP A 425 -6.97 56.80 -3.84
CA ASP A 425 -5.80 57.41 -4.49
C ASP A 425 -5.18 56.42 -5.47
N ILE A 426 -5.24 56.76 -6.76
CA ILE A 426 -4.77 55.92 -7.88
C ILE A 426 -3.56 56.55 -8.57
N ARG A 427 -2.87 57.50 -7.94
CA ARG A 427 -1.68 58.15 -8.52
C ARG A 427 -0.61 57.12 -8.86
N GLY A 428 -0.26 57.06 -10.13
CA GLY A 428 0.75 56.13 -10.65
C GLY A 428 0.23 54.71 -10.90
N ALA A 429 -1.06 54.43 -10.66
CA ALA A 429 -1.67 53.15 -11.00
C ALA A 429 -1.90 53.03 -12.52
N SER A 430 -1.57 51.87 -13.08
CA SER A 430 -1.91 51.52 -14.47
C SER A 430 -3.18 50.67 -14.58
N LYS A 431 -3.69 50.18 -13.44
CA LYS A 431 -4.89 49.34 -13.35
C LYS A 431 -5.80 49.76 -12.20
N LEU A 432 -7.06 49.37 -12.31
CA LEU A 432 -8.07 49.53 -11.26
C LEU A 432 -8.89 48.25 -11.15
N PHE A 433 -9.11 47.79 -9.92
CA PHE A 433 -9.97 46.66 -9.60
C PHE A 433 -11.10 47.12 -8.70
N LEU A 434 -12.33 46.88 -9.13
CA LEU A 434 -13.52 47.03 -8.30
C LEU A 434 -13.94 45.65 -7.82
N VAL A 435 -13.87 45.42 -6.52
CA VAL A 435 -14.11 44.11 -5.91
C VAL A 435 -15.28 44.20 -4.95
N VAL A 436 -16.20 43.25 -5.03
CA VAL A 436 -17.27 43.06 -4.06
C VAL A 436 -17.12 41.65 -3.51
N SER A 437 -16.81 41.50 -2.23
CA SER A 437 -16.60 40.18 -1.60
C SER A 437 -17.90 39.65 -0.97
N THR A 438 -17.98 38.33 -0.82
CA THR A 438 -18.99 37.69 0.02
C THR A 438 -18.77 38.05 1.49
N THR A 439 -19.82 37.96 2.30
CA THR A 439 -19.72 38.15 3.76
C THR A 439 -20.08 36.84 4.50
N PRO A 440 -19.83 36.74 5.82
CA PRO A 440 -19.97 35.46 6.55
C PRO A 440 -21.37 34.80 6.54
N ASP A 441 -22.41 35.50 6.10
CA ASP A 441 -23.79 35.00 5.97
C ASP A 441 -24.11 34.44 4.56
N GLY A 442 -23.11 34.34 3.68
CA GLY A 442 -23.24 33.75 2.35
C GLY A 442 -23.12 34.79 1.23
N PHE A 443 -23.72 34.48 0.08
CA PHE A 443 -23.79 35.39 -1.08
C PHE A 443 -25.23 35.62 -1.57
N ASP A 444 -26.23 35.02 -0.93
CA ASP A 444 -27.62 35.08 -1.40
C ASP A 444 -28.20 36.49 -1.30
N ASN A 445 -28.62 37.05 -2.44
CA ASN A 445 -29.15 38.42 -2.57
C ASN A 445 -28.09 39.53 -2.38
N ASP A 446 -26.80 39.19 -2.47
CA ASP A 446 -25.68 40.13 -2.31
C ASP A 446 -25.41 40.92 -3.60
N HIS A 447 -26.42 41.67 -4.01
CA HIS A 447 -26.36 42.53 -5.17
C HIS A 447 -25.76 43.88 -4.77
N ALA A 448 -24.77 44.34 -5.53
CA ALA A 448 -24.10 45.61 -5.33
C ALA A 448 -24.10 46.43 -6.62
N ASP A 449 -24.18 47.75 -6.45
CA ASP A 449 -24.03 48.70 -7.53
C ASP A 449 -22.88 49.66 -7.25
N TRP A 450 -22.02 49.86 -8.26
CA TRP A 450 -21.08 50.96 -8.33
C TRP A 450 -21.73 52.12 -9.05
N LEU A 451 -22.23 53.11 -8.30
CA LEU A 451 -22.97 54.26 -8.83
C LEU A 451 -21.99 55.37 -9.20
N GLU A 452 -22.18 55.94 -10.40
CA GLU A 452 -21.38 57.02 -10.97
C GLU A 452 -19.85 56.88 -10.82
N PRO A 453 -19.25 55.71 -11.12
CA PRO A 453 -17.82 55.50 -10.95
C PRO A 453 -17.04 56.39 -11.92
N ARG A 454 -16.12 57.20 -11.40
CA ARG A 454 -15.36 58.22 -12.14
C ARG A 454 -13.89 58.26 -11.74
N LEU A 455 -13.05 58.65 -12.70
CA LEU A 455 -11.64 58.96 -12.54
C LEU A 455 -11.46 60.49 -12.58
N ILE A 456 -10.69 61.05 -11.65
CA ILE A 456 -10.49 62.49 -11.49
C ILE A 456 -8.99 62.79 -11.56
N GLY A 457 -8.61 63.78 -12.35
CA GLY A 457 -7.23 64.27 -12.44
C GLY A 457 -7.16 65.72 -12.92
N PRO A 458 -5.94 66.27 -13.10
CA PRO A 458 -5.75 67.66 -13.52
C PRO A 458 -6.41 68.03 -14.86
N GLY A 459 -6.66 67.03 -15.72
CA GLY A 459 -7.32 67.18 -17.01
C GLY A 459 -8.87 67.11 -16.97
N GLY A 460 -9.48 67.00 -15.79
CA GLY A 460 -10.93 66.86 -15.60
C GLY A 460 -11.36 65.44 -15.18
N GLU A 461 -12.67 65.17 -15.21
CA GLU A 461 -13.24 63.86 -14.87
C GLU A 461 -13.43 62.95 -16.09
N LYS A 462 -13.43 61.63 -15.87
CA LYS A 462 -13.81 60.61 -16.84
C LYS A 462 -14.70 59.57 -16.18
N LYS A 463 -15.81 59.19 -16.83
CA LYS A 463 -16.67 58.10 -16.36
C LYS A 463 -15.97 56.77 -16.58
N LEU A 464 -15.96 55.91 -15.58
CA LEU A 464 -15.38 54.58 -15.69
C LEU A 464 -16.18 53.70 -16.65
N THR A 465 -17.49 53.93 -16.77
CA THR A 465 -18.38 53.23 -17.71
C THR A 465 -18.13 53.54 -19.18
N ASP A 466 -17.37 54.60 -19.49
CA ASP A 466 -16.94 54.92 -20.86
C ASP A 466 -15.70 54.12 -21.27
N LEU A 467 -15.04 53.45 -20.31
CA LEU A 467 -13.94 52.52 -20.56
C LEU A 467 -14.47 51.09 -20.71
N GLN A 468 -13.79 50.31 -21.54
CA GLN A 468 -13.98 48.86 -21.56
C GLN A 468 -13.15 48.23 -20.45
N TRP A 469 -13.78 47.43 -19.59
CA TRP A 469 -13.04 46.59 -18.64
C TRP A 469 -12.25 45.51 -19.38
N VAL A 470 -11.15 45.06 -18.78
CA VAL A 470 -10.34 43.93 -19.25
C VAL A 470 -11.06 42.62 -18.94
N THR A 471 -11.51 42.46 -17.69
CA THR A 471 -12.31 41.31 -17.24
C THR A 471 -13.36 41.76 -16.24
N ALA A 472 -14.48 41.03 -16.18
CA ALA A 472 -15.51 41.22 -15.16
C ALA A 472 -16.10 39.86 -14.78
N THR A 473 -16.18 39.58 -13.49
CA THR A 473 -16.74 38.34 -12.91
C THR A 473 -17.79 38.69 -11.86
N ALA A 474 -18.78 37.81 -11.66
CA ALA A 474 -19.81 37.95 -10.62
C ALA A 474 -20.21 36.56 -10.11
N GLY A 475 -20.57 36.47 -8.83
CA GLY A 475 -20.96 35.21 -8.17
C GLY A 475 -22.26 34.62 -8.71
N TRP A 476 -23.14 35.49 -9.19
CA TRP A 476 -24.36 35.14 -9.87
C TRP A 476 -24.65 36.15 -10.98
N GLY A 477 -25.10 35.67 -12.15
CA GLY A 477 -25.30 36.51 -13.33
C GLY A 477 -23.99 37.05 -13.92
N GLN A 478 -24.01 38.26 -14.45
CA GLN A 478 -22.85 38.96 -15.00
C GLN A 478 -22.89 40.43 -14.59
N ALA A 479 -21.72 41.04 -14.39
CA ALA A 479 -21.63 42.49 -14.17
C ALA A 479 -22.10 43.24 -15.43
N ALA A 480 -22.85 44.32 -15.26
CA ALA A 480 -23.48 45.03 -16.37
C ALA A 480 -23.43 46.55 -16.20
N VAL A 481 -23.07 47.25 -17.27
CA VAL A 481 -23.11 48.72 -17.31
C VAL A 481 -24.56 49.17 -17.47
N GLY A 482 -25.00 50.10 -16.62
CA GLY A 482 -26.35 50.69 -16.68
C GLY A 482 -27.47 49.75 -16.21
N LYS A 483 -27.15 48.51 -15.84
CA LYS A 483 -28.09 47.51 -15.34
C LYS A 483 -27.65 46.99 -13.98
N ASN A 484 -28.60 46.64 -13.13
CA ASN A 484 -28.32 45.93 -11.89
C ASN A 484 -28.05 44.43 -12.15
N ALA A 485 -27.67 43.69 -11.11
CA ALA A 485 -27.34 42.26 -11.20
C ALA A 485 -28.50 41.38 -11.73
N SER A 486 -29.75 41.85 -11.65
CA SER A 486 -30.94 41.18 -12.19
C SER A 486 -31.29 41.59 -13.62
N GLY A 487 -30.47 42.41 -14.28
CA GLY A 487 -30.68 42.89 -15.65
C GLY A 487 -31.70 44.03 -15.78
N GLN A 488 -32.13 44.65 -14.67
CA GLN A 488 -33.04 45.80 -14.66
C GLN A 488 -32.26 47.13 -14.72
N ASP A 489 -32.93 48.25 -15.03
CA ASP A 489 -32.28 49.56 -15.02
C ASP A 489 -31.75 49.92 -13.62
N LEU A 490 -30.57 50.55 -13.55
CA LEU A 490 -30.01 51.05 -12.27
C LEU A 490 -30.86 52.19 -11.71
N ILE A 491 -31.47 51.94 -10.55
CA ILE A 491 -32.31 52.89 -9.83
C ILE A 491 -31.79 52.99 -8.40
N TRP A 492 -31.47 54.21 -7.97
CA TRP A 492 -31.04 54.51 -6.61
C TRP A 492 -32.00 55.49 -5.95
N ASP A 493 -32.50 55.16 -4.75
CA ASP A 493 -33.47 55.96 -3.99
C ASP A 493 -34.68 56.43 -4.83
N GLY A 494 -35.20 55.53 -5.68
CA GLY A 494 -36.34 55.79 -6.56
C GLY A 494 -36.05 56.67 -7.77
N LYS A 495 -34.79 57.02 -8.04
CA LYS A 495 -34.35 57.81 -9.20
C LYS A 495 -33.45 56.99 -10.13
N PRO A 496 -33.56 57.16 -11.46
CA PRO A 496 -32.60 56.56 -12.39
C PRO A 496 -31.18 57.05 -12.11
N VAL A 497 -30.22 56.14 -12.14
CA VAL A 497 -28.80 56.44 -12.01
C VAL A 497 -28.25 56.80 -13.40
N ALA A 498 -27.51 57.90 -13.51
CA ALA A 498 -27.07 58.41 -14.80
C ALA A 498 -26.10 57.45 -15.53
N PHE A 499 -25.21 56.81 -14.78
CA PHE A 499 -24.31 55.75 -15.23
C PHE A 499 -23.78 54.98 -14.01
N GLY A 500 -23.56 53.68 -14.16
CA GLY A 500 -23.10 52.82 -13.07
C GLY A 500 -22.91 51.38 -13.53
N ILE A 501 -22.47 50.53 -12.62
CA ILE A 501 -22.19 49.11 -12.89
C ILE A 501 -22.85 48.27 -11.79
N GLY A 502 -23.79 47.42 -12.16
CA GLY A 502 -24.40 46.46 -11.23
C GLY A 502 -23.70 45.11 -11.28
N THR A 503 -23.58 44.45 -10.13
CA THR A 503 -22.88 43.17 -9.97
C THR A 503 -23.40 42.38 -8.77
N HIS A 504 -22.98 41.11 -8.65
CA HIS A 504 -23.32 40.21 -7.55
C HIS A 504 -22.06 39.68 -6.88
N ALA A 505 -22.01 39.65 -5.55
CA ALA A 505 -20.86 39.13 -4.80
C ALA A 505 -20.70 37.58 -4.96
N PRO A 506 -19.47 37.04 -4.96
CA PRO A 506 -18.22 37.78 -5.12
C PRO A 506 -18.06 38.29 -6.56
N SER A 507 -17.50 39.48 -6.76
CA SER A 507 -17.23 40.03 -8.10
C SER A 507 -15.91 40.77 -8.18
N VAL A 508 -15.24 40.69 -9.33
CA VAL A 508 -14.02 41.44 -9.67
C VAL A 508 -14.18 42.06 -11.05
N ILE A 509 -14.02 43.38 -11.14
CA ILE A 509 -14.05 44.14 -12.40
C ILE A 509 -12.70 44.85 -12.58
N GLU A 510 -11.97 44.49 -13.63
CA GLU A 510 -10.61 44.96 -13.91
C GLU A 510 -10.61 45.97 -15.05
N TYR A 511 -9.96 47.11 -14.86
CA TYR A 511 -9.75 48.15 -15.88
C TYR A 511 -8.26 48.45 -16.08
N ASP A 512 -7.88 48.73 -17.33
CA ASP A 512 -6.65 49.47 -17.62
C ASP A 512 -6.92 50.98 -17.46
N LEU A 513 -6.08 51.66 -16.69
CA LEU A 513 -6.25 53.07 -16.39
C LEU A 513 -5.49 53.96 -17.39
N PRO A 514 -6.13 55.00 -17.95
CA PRO A 514 -5.43 56.02 -18.72
C PRO A 514 -4.54 56.87 -17.80
N ALA A 515 -3.38 57.30 -18.31
CA ALA A 515 -2.47 58.17 -17.57
C ALA A 515 -3.10 59.55 -17.27
N GLY A 516 -2.71 60.16 -16.15
CA GLY A 516 -3.10 61.52 -15.78
C GLY A 516 -4.34 61.64 -14.87
N TYR A 517 -4.87 60.53 -14.36
CA TYR A 517 -5.88 60.50 -13.31
C TYR A 517 -5.24 60.16 -11.97
N GLU A 518 -5.72 60.79 -10.90
CA GLU A 518 -5.14 60.75 -9.55
C GLU A 518 -6.09 60.13 -8.53
N THR A 519 -7.40 60.26 -8.71
CA THR A 519 -8.42 59.77 -7.76
C THR A 519 -9.49 58.96 -8.48
N PHE A 520 -9.88 57.83 -7.89
CA PHE A 520 -11.13 57.13 -8.23
C PHE A 520 -12.21 57.49 -7.23
N GLU A 521 -13.40 57.85 -7.71
CA GLU A 521 -14.59 58.11 -6.90
C GLU A 521 -15.80 57.32 -7.41
N ALA A 522 -16.59 56.78 -6.50
CA ALA A 522 -17.89 56.15 -6.78
C ALA A 522 -18.75 56.14 -5.52
N THR A 523 -20.05 55.87 -5.67
CA THR A 523 -20.89 55.50 -4.53
C THR A 523 -21.17 54.00 -4.62
N GLY A 524 -20.66 53.22 -3.66
CA GLY A 524 -20.92 51.79 -3.54
C GLY A 524 -22.23 51.56 -2.80
N ALA A 525 -23.16 50.81 -3.40
CA ALA A 525 -24.53 50.67 -2.89
C ALA A 525 -25.01 49.23 -2.86
N LEU A 526 -25.90 48.92 -1.90
CA LEU A 526 -26.68 47.67 -1.92
C LEU A 526 -27.85 47.83 -2.91
N ASP A 527 -27.88 47.03 -3.97
CA ASP A 527 -28.87 47.13 -5.05
C ASP A 527 -30.30 46.85 -4.55
N ALA A 528 -31.30 47.47 -5.19
CA ALA A 528 -32.72 47.23 -4.94
C ALA A 528 -33.14 45.77 -5.16
N GLY A 529 -32.46 45.06 -6.06
CA GLY A 529 -32.65 43.63 -6.30
C GLY A 529 -32.32 42.73 -5.11
N SER A 530 -31.56 43.22 -4.12
CA SER A 530 -31.25 42.51 -2.86
C SER A 530 -32.47 42.29 -1.94
N ARG A 531 -33.62 42.93 -2.24
CA ARG A 531 -34.87 42.89 -1.45
C ARG A 531 -34.67 43.18 0.05
N GLY A 532 -33.62 43.91 0.39
CA GLY A 532 -33.26 44.27 1.76
C GLY A 532 -32.64 43.14 2.59
N ARG A 533 -32.14 42.10 1.94
CA ARG A 533 -31.59 40.89 2.59
C ARG A 533 -30.11 40.65 2.31
N GLY A 534 -29.53 41.36 1.35
CA GLY A 534 -28.12 41.21 0.99
C GLY A 534 -27.18 41.86 1.99
N SER A 535 -25.93 41.42 1.93
CA SER A 535 -24.78 41.98 2.60
C SER A 535 -23.59 42.06 1.65
N VAL A 536 -22.87 43.18 1.59
CA VAL A 536 -21.70 43.28 0.71
C VAL A 536 -20.58 44.06 1.36
N GLN A 537 -19.35 43.71 1.01
CA GLN A 537 -18.18 44.52 1.32
C GLN A 537 -17.46 44.87 0.02
N LEU A 538 -17.18 46.16 -0.15
CA LEU A 538 -16.60 46.71 -1.36
C LEU A 538 -15.13 47.07 -1.12
N PHE A 539 -14.31 46.81 -2.12
CA PHE A 539 -12.89 47.12 -2.12
C PHE A 539 -12.47 47.73 -3.46
N VAL A 540 -11.42 48.55 -3.41
CA VAL A 540 -10.75 49.11 -4.59
C VAL A 540 -9.26 48.82 -4.52
N TYR A 541 -8.66 48.36 -5.62
CA TYR A 541 -7.23 48.11 -5.72
C TYR A 541 -6.63 48.72 -6.99
N SER A 542 -5.33 48.99 -6.96
CA SER A 542 -4.51 49.37 -8.14
C SER A 542 -3.63 48.23 -8.67
N ASP A 543 -3.48 47.14 -7.91
CA ASP A 543 -2.76 45.94 -8.31
C ASP A 543 -3.47 44.66 -7.81
N LYS A 544 -3.15 43.52 -8.44
CA LYS A 544 -3.36 42.22 -7.82
C LYS A 544 -2.11 41.97 -6.98
N ALA A 545 -2.11 42.34 -5.72
CA ALA A 545 -1.07 41.89 -4.80
C ALA A 545 -1.24 40.38 -4.57
N VAL A 546 -0.66 39.58 -5.47
CA VAL A 546 -0.67 38.11 -5.36
C VAL A 546 0.18 37.75 -4.14
N VAL A 547 -0.46 37.49 -3.00
CA VAL A 547 0.08 36.56 -2.03
C VAL A 547 -0.45 35.20 -2.48
N PRO A 548 0.34 34.38 -3.20
CA PRO A 548 -0.14 33.06 -3.59
C PRO A 548 -0.34 32.27 -2.30
N VAL A 549 -1.60 31.99 -1.95
CA VAL A 549 -1.88 31.00 -0.91
C VAL A 549 -1.49 29.65 -1.54
N PRO A 550 -0.53 28.91 -0.96
CA PRO A 550 -0.12 27.64 -1.54
C PRO A 550 -1.33 26.72 -1.67
N GLU A 551 -1.45 26.09 -2.84
CA GLU A 551 -2.54 25.18 -3.18
C GLU A 551 -2.72 24.08 -2.12
N ASN A 552 -1.62 23.67 -1.49
CA ASN A 552 -1.63 22.75 -0.37
C ASN A 552 -1.46 23.47 0.98
N ALA A 553 -2.24 23.05 1.97
CA ALA A 553 -2.02 23.38 3.38
C ALA A 553 -1.50 22.16 4.12
N THR A 554 -0.50 22.33 4.98
CA THR A 554 -0.22 21.34 6.01
C THR A 554 -1.30 21.44 7.10
N VAL A 555 -2.22 20.48 7.12
CA VAL A 555 -3.24 20.35 8.17
C VAL A 555 -2.69 19.43 9.25
N THR A 556 -2.66 19.89 10.50
CA THR A 556 -2.02 19.17 11.62
C THR A 556 -3.03 18.92 12.73
N ALA A 557 -3.17 17.66 13.14
CA ALA A 557 -3.90 17.27 14.34
C ALA A 557 -2.95 16.90 15.48
N SER A 558 -3.24 17.43 16.66
CA SER A 558 -2.67 16.96 17.92
C SER A 558 -3.26 15.58 18.26
N LEU A 559 -2.41 14.57 18.43
CA LEU A 559 -2.85 13.23 18.82
C LEU A 559 -3.32 13.19 20.28
N ALA A 560 -2.79 14.08 21.12
CA ALA A 560 -3.25 14.28 22.48
C ALA A 560 -4.70 14.81 22.52
N ASP A 561 -5.03 15.77 21.66
CA ASP A 561 -6.39 16.34 21.59
C ASP A 561 -7.38 15.32 20.99
N ALA A 562 -6.89 14.44 20.10
CA ALA A 562 -7.64 13.28 19.62
C ALA A 562 -7.82 12.20 20.69
N GLY A 563 -7.12 12.26 21.83
CA GLY A 563 -7.27 11.36 22.97
C GLY A 563 -6.22 10.25 23.10
N PHE A 564 -5.06 10.38 22.44
CA PHE A 564 -3.95 9.44 22.53
C PHE A 564 -2.79 9.99 23.36
N THR A 565 -2.21 9.16 24.24
CA THR A 565 -1.11 9.56 25.13
C THR A 565 0.24 8.92 24.76
N GLY A 566 0.29 8.18 23.65
CA GLY A 566 1.47 7.45 23.20
C GLY A 566 1.44 7.26 21.68
N PRO A 567 2.40 6.49 21.14
CA PRO A 567 2.49 6.28 19.71
C PRO A 567 1.21 5.67 19.14
N VAL A 568 0.87 6.04 17.92
CA VAL A 568 -0.29 5.56 17.17
C VAL A 568 0.13 5.18 15.76
N ARG A 569 -0.45 4.12 15.23
CA ARG A 569 -0.40 3.77 13.81
C ARG A 569 -1.57 4.41 13.11
N ILE A 570 -1.32 5.01 11.95
CA ILE A 570 -2.36 5.68 11.16
C ILE A 570 -2.53 4.98 9.82
N ARG A 571 -3.78 4.71 9.46
CA ARG A 571 -4.21 4.16 8.17
C ARG A 571 -5.07 5.18 7.44
N ASP A 572 -4.77 5.45 6.18
CA ASP A 572 -5.59 6.26 5.28
C ASP A 572 -6.72 5.40 4.69
N LEU A 573 -7.96 5.80 4.94
CA LEU A 573 -9.15 5.04 4.53
C LEU A 573 -9.51 5.25 3.06
N TRP A 574 -9.06 6.34 2.44
CA TRP A 574 -9.28 6.59 1.02
C TRP A 574 -8.30 5.81 0.15
N SER A 575 -7.03 5.73 0.55
CA SER A 575 -5.98 5.01 -0.20
C SER A 575 -5.74 3.58 0.27
N HIS A 576 -6.35 3.17 1.39
CA HIS A 576 -6.14 1.87 2.04
C HIS A 576 -4.67 1.60 2.46
N GLN A 577 -3.88 2.65 2.68
CA GLN A 577 -2.47 2.56 3.02
C GLN A 577 -2.21 2.79 4.52
N ASP A 578 -1.28 2.02 5.09
CA ASP A 578 -0.77 2.26 6.45
C ASP A 578 0.37 3.28 6.39
N LEU A 579 0.18 4.45 6.99
CA LEU A 579 1.08 5.61 6.88
C LEU A 579 2.26 5.58 7.87
N GLY A 580 2.27 4.63 8.81
CA GLY A 580 3.33 4.48 9.82
C GLY A 580 2.87 4.82 11.23
N VAL A 581 3.85 5.03 12.12
CA VAL A 581 3.65 5.31 13.55
C VAL A 581 4.01 6.77 13.86
N PHE A 582 3.13 7.47 14.58
CA PHE A 582 3.22 8.87 14.96
C PHE A 582 3.03 8.99 16.48
N GLU A 583 3.58 10.01 17.14
CA GLU A 583 3.52 10.11 18.60
C GLU A 583 2.82 11.38 19.12
N LYS A 584 3.12 12.54 18.53
CA LYS A 584 2.65 13.83 19.04
C LYS A 584 1.57 14.45 18.17
N GLU A 585 1.84 14.48 16.88
CA GLU A 585 1.00 15.11 15.88
C GLU A 585 0.95 14.26 14.61
N PHE A 586 -0.11 14.44 13.85
CA PHE A 586 -0.24 13.90 12.51
C PHE A 586 -0.56 15.04 11.54
N SER A 587 0.28 15.20 10.54
CA SER A 587 0.20 16.28 9.56
C SER A 587 0.10 15.74 8.15
N ARG A 588 -0.72 16.39 7.33
CA ARG A 588 -0.87 16.08 5.90
C ARG A 588 -0.93 17.36 5.09
N ASP A 589 -0.23 17.36 3.96
CA ASP A 589 -0.42 18.38 2.93
C ASP A 589 -1.68 18.03 2.15
N ILE A 590 -2.67 18.91 2.22
CA ILE A 590 -4.00 18.74 1.62
C ILE A 590 -4.28 19.93 0.70
N ALA A 591 -4.65 19.65 -0.54
CA ALA A 591 -5.02 20.66 -1.53
C ALA A 591 -6.22 21.50 -1.08
N PHE A 592 -6.44 22.66 -1.67
CA PHE A 592 -7.67 23.43 -1.45
C PHE A 592 -8.88 22.55 -1.69
N HIS A 593 -9.87 22.70 -0.81
CA HIS A 593 -11.13 21.96 -0.85
C HIS A 593 -10.97 20.45 -0.68
N GLY A 594 -9.78 19.95 -0.38
CA GLY A 594 -9.48 18.54 -0.17
C GLY A 594 -9.65 18.08 1.28
N ALA A 595 -9.71 16.77 1.44
CA ALA A 595 -9.81 16.10 2.73
C ALA A 595 -8.99 14.80 2.80
N GLY A 596 -8.65 14.41 4.02
CA GLY A 596 -8.16 13.08 4.35
C GLY A 596 -8.99 12.46 5.47
N LEU A 597 -9.13 11.14 5.45
CA LEU A 597 -9.88 10.39 6.46
C LEU A 597 -9.05 9.19 6.91
N TYR A 598 -8.84 9.08 8.21
CA TYR A 598 -7.85 8.19 8.80
C TYR A 598 -8.44 7.37 9.94
N ARG A 599 -7.96 6.14 10.08
CA ARG A 599 -8.09 5.35 11.31
C ARG A 599 -6.78 5.40 12.08
N VAL A 600 -6.87 5.79 13.34
CA VAL A 600 -5.75 5.98 14.26
C VAL A 600 -5.85 4.91 15.35
N SER A 601 -4.84 4.06 15.44
CA SER A 601 -4.77 2.95 16.39
C SER A 601 -3.60 3.13 17.35
N PRO A 602 -3.71 2.85 18.65
CA PRO A 602 -2.55 2.81 19.54
C PRO A 602 -1.46 1.87 19.00
N ALA A 603 -0.21 2.27 19.12
CA ALA A 603 0.96 1.54 18.64
C ALA A 603 2.13 1.68 19.62
N GLN A 604 3.20 0.94 19.34
CA GLN A 604 4.51 1.13 19.96
C GLN A 604 5.46 1.76 18.95
N MET A 605 6.41 2.56 19.40
CA MET A 605 7.48 3.06 18.52
C MET A 605 8.27 1.87 17.94
N PRO A 606 8.78 1.98 16.70
CA PRO A 606 9.63 0.95 16.14
C PRO A 606 10.79 0.66 17.08
N LEU A 607 10.94 -0.61 17.43
CA LEU A 607 12.10 -1.10 18.16
C LEU A 607 13.33 -0.93 17.28
N LYS A 608 14.34 -0.18 17.76
CA LYS A 608 15.57 0.08 17.02
C LYS A 608 16.78 -0.38 17.81
N VAL A 609 17.65 -1.16 17.16
CA VAL A 609 18.93 -1.59 17.73
C VAL A 609 20.07 -1.46 16.75
N ALA A 610 21.28 -1.29 17.29
CA ALA A 610 22.55 -1.33 16.56
C ALA A 610 23.36 -2.55 17.02
N PHE A 611 24.05 -3.21 16.09
CA PHE A 611 24.89 -4.36 16.39
C PHE A 611 26.36 -3.95 16.45
N GLU A 612 27.06 -4.28 17.53
CA GLU A 612 28.47 -3.88 17.72
C GLU A 612 29.34 -5.02 18.26
N GLY A 613 30.66 -4.89 18.09
CA GLY A 613 31.64 -5.87 18.55
C GLY A 613 31.74 -7.09 17.64
N ARG A 614 32.06 -8.26 18.23
CA ARG A 614 32.31 -9.51 17.48
C ARG A 614 31.08 -10.40 17.36
N VAL A 615 30.19 -10.35 18.34
CA VAL A 615 28.85 -10.97 18.36
C VAL A 615 27.95 -10.06 19.16
N SER A 616 26.80 -9.73 18.59
CA SER A 616 25.82 -8.83 19.21
C SER A 616 24.45 -9.50 19.19
N GLU A 617 23.87 -9.74 20.37
CA GLU A 617 22.52 -10.28 20.54
C GLU A 617 21.65 -9.25 21.27
N HIS A 618 20.45 -9.00 20.74
CA HIS A 618 19.42 -8.18 21.36
C HIS A 618 18.18 -9.05 21.62
N LYS A 619 17.75 -9.12 22.88
CA LYS A 619 16.66 -10.01 23.34
C LYS A 619 15.54 -9.20 23.97
N TRP A 620 14.30 -9.50 23.59
CA TRP A 620 13.09 -8.84 24.11
C TRP A 620 12.06 -9.86 24.58
N PRO A 621 11.52 -9.73 25.80
CA PRO A 621 10.29 -10.39 26.20
C PRO A 621 9.16 -10.10 25.20
N LEU A 622 8.26 -11.07 24.95
CA LEU A 622 7.18 -10.89 23.97
C LEU A 622 6.33 -9.65 24.25
N LYS A 623 6.04 -9.37 25.53
CA LYS A 623 5.22 -8.23 25.94
C LYS A 623 5.85 -6.87 25.66
N GLU A 624 7.19 -6.81 25.55
CA GLU A 624 7.90 -5.59 25.14
C GLU A 624 7.86 -5.37 23.63
N LEU A 625 7.64 -6.43 22.84
CA LEU A 625 7.50 -6.34 21.39
C LEU A 625 6.07 -6.02 20.97
N ASP A 626 5.10 -6.66 21.62
CA ASP A 626 3.67 -6.35 21.51
C ASP A 626 2.94 -6.99 22.70
N ALA A 627 2.18 -6.19 23.45
CA ALA A 627 1.47 -6.63 24.65
C ALA A 627 0.38 -7.68 24.37
N GLN A 628 -0.09 -7.80 23.13
CA GLN A 628 -1.12 -8.75 22.69
C GLN A 628 -0.56 -10.09 22.21
N LEU A 629 0.76 -10.25 22.07
CA LEU A 629 1.34 -11.52 21.62
C LEU A 629 1.11 -12.64 22.66
N PRO A 630 0.45 -13.76 22.28
CA PRO A 630 0.33 -14.91 23.16
C PRO A 630 1.67 -15.63 23.31
N SER A 631 1.84 -16.40 24.38
CA SER A 631 3.02 -17.26 24.59
C SER A 631 2.88 -18.64 23.93
N ASP A 632 1.66 -19.11 23.64
CA ASP A 632 1.45 -20.36 22.88
C ASP A 632 1.24 -20.03 21.40
N TRP A 633 2.18 -20.46 20.55
CA TRP A 633 2.15 -20.20 19.12
C TRP A 633 1.65 -21.41 18.32
N SER A 634 1.15 -22.46 18.98
CA SER A 634 0.77 -23.73 18.35
C SER A 634 -0.32 -23.60 17.28
N ASP A 635 -1.24 -22.65 17.45
CA ASP A 635 -2.38 -22.43 16.55
C ASP A 635 -2.05 -21.52 15.35
N TYR A 636 -0.81 -21.00 15.27
CA TYR A 636 -0.37 -20.08 14.24
C TYR A 636 0.60 -20.77 13.26
N GLN A 637 0.62 -20.26 12.03
CA GLN A 637 1.48 -20.79 10.96
C GLN A 637 2.63 -19.85 10.61
N PHE A 638 2.48 -18.54 10.85
CA PHE A 638 3.45 -17.53 10.46
C PHE A 638 3.75 -16.55 11.59
N LEU A 639 5.02 -16.18 11.71
CA LEU A 639 5.49 -14.97 12.40
C LEU A 639 5.64 -13.88 11.34
N VAL A 640 4.88 -12.79 11.46
CA VAL A 640 4.93 -11.68 10.51
C VAL A 640 5.66 -10.50 11.16
N LEU A 641 6.76 -10.07 10.56
CA LEU A 641 7.55 -8.92 10.96
C LEU A 641 7.52 -7.84 9.88
N GLU A 642 7.40 -6.58 10.26
CA GLU A 642 7.80 -5.47 9.39
C GLU A 642 9.08 -4.85 9.93
N LEU A 643 10.16 -5.00 9.15
CA LEU A 643 11.50 -4.65 9.57
C LEU A 643 12.27 -3.89 8.49
N LYS A 644 13.30 -3.15 8.91
CA LYS A 644 14.24 -2.46 8.04
C LYS A 644 15.65 -2.67 8.57
N THR A 645 16.57 -3.09 7.72
CA THR A 645 17.99 -3.23 8.05
C THR A 645 18.82 -2.17 7.33
N SER A 646 19.84 -1.63 7.98
CA SER A 646 20.78 -0.70 7.31
C SER A 646 21.87 -1.42 6.50
N THR A 647 21.81 -2.74 6.43
CA THR A 647 22.82 -3.61 5.85
C THR A 647 22.17 -4.86 5.25
N PRO A 648 22.80 -5.48 4.23
CA PRO A 648 22.46 -6.82 3.77
C PRO A 648 23.20 -7.89 4.60
N GLN A 649 23.65 -7.64 5.83
CA GLN A 649 24.18 -8.71 6.70
C GLN A 649 23.07 -9.62 7.20
N ARG A 650 23.28 -10.94 7.08
CA ARG A 650 22.46 -11.93 7.79
C ARG A 650 22.57 -11.81 9.30
N PHE A 651 21.49 -12.17 9.97
CA PHE A 651 21.43 -12.33 11.42
C PHE A 651 20.60 -13.56 11.77
N SER A 652 20.80 -14.10 12.98
CA SER A 652 19.96 -15.17 13.52
C SER A 652 18.71 -14.59 14.16
N LEU A 653 17.55 -15.18 13.87
CA LEU A 653 16.31 -14.93 14.60
C LEU A 653 16.08 -16.10 15.56
N TRP A 654 16.02 -15.79 16.85
CA TRP A 654 15.89 -16.76 17.92
C TRP A 654 14.54 -16.61 18.63
N LEU A 655 13.89 -17.75 18.88
CA LEU A 655 12.76 -17.85 19.79
C LEU A 655 13.21 -18.57 21.06
N HIS A 656 13.03 -17.93 22.21
CA HIS A 656 13.35 -18.50 23.52
C HIS A 656 12.09 -19.09 24.12
N THR A 657 12.17 -20.36 24.49
CA THR A 657 11.09 -21.09 25.17
C THR A 657 11.64 -21.70 26.45
N ALA A 658 10.75 -22.09 27.37
CA ALA A 658 11.13 -22.87 28.56
C ALA A 658 11.89 -24.17 28.22
N GLU A 659 11.67 -24.73 27.02
CA GLU A 659 12.30 -25.96 26.52
C GLU A 659 13.56 -25.68 25.66
N GLY A 660 14.10 -24.47 25.72
CA GLY A 660 15.31 -24.04 25.01
C GLY A 660 15.06 -23.17 23.78
N LYS A 661 16.14 -22.86 23.07
CA LYS A 661 16.14 -21.90 21.95
C LYS A 661 15.76 -22.57 20.62
N ARG A 662 15.11 -21.82 19.73
CA ARG A 662 14.79 -22.18 18.34
C ARG A 662 15.37 -21.13 17.41
N ARG A 663 15.92 -21.52 16.25
CA ARG A 663 16.61 -20.58 15.36
C ARG A 663 16.28 -20.79 13.90
N ILE A 664 16.15 -19.67 13.19
CA ILE A 664 16.46 -19.60 11.77
C ILE A 664 17.54 -18.53 11.53
N MET A 665 18.29 -18.68 10.45
CA MET A 665 19.11 -17.58 9.91
C MET A 665 18.22 -16.74 8.99
N PHE A 666 18.27 -15.42 9.11
CA PHE A 666 17.55 -14.46 8.29
C PHE A 666 18.52 -13.62 7.48
N GLN A 667 18.34 -13.55 6.16
CA GLN A 667 19.15 -12.75 5.24
C GLN A 667 18.24 -11.84 4.43
N PRO A 668 18.18 -10.53 4.73
CA PRO A 668 17.39 -9.58 3.95
C PRO A 668 18.00 -9.42 2.55
N PHE A 669 17.13 -9.11 1.58
CA PHE A 669 17.59 -8.60 0.28
C PHE A 669 17.75 -7.08 0.36
N GLY A 670 18.92 -6.58 -0.04
CA GLY A 670 19.21 -5.15 -0.01
C GLY A 670 19.35 -4.54 1.39
N GLN A 671 19.20 -3.22 1.46
CA GLN A 671 19.26 -2.44 2.70
C GLN A 671 18.43 -1.15 2.60
N ASN A 672 18.18 -0.51 3.75
CA ASN A 672 17.53 0.79 3.91
C ASN A 672 16.08 0.86 3.41
N VAL A 673 15.41 -0.28 3.26
CA VAL A 673 14.00 -0.38 2.89
C VAL A 673 13.23 -1.16 3.93
N TRP A 674 11.98 -0.76 4.15
CA TRP A 674 11.06 -1.58 4.92
C TRP A 674 10.69 -2.82 4.12
N LEU A 675 10.64 -3.97 4.77
CA LEU A 675 10.12 -5.21 4.22
C LEU A 675 9.17 -5.85 5.22
N ARG A 676 8.15 -6.51 4.68
CA ARG A 676 7.32 -7.46 5.41
C ARG A 676 7.92 -8.85 5.24
N ALA A 677 8.16 -9.53 6.36
CA ALA A 677 8.64 -10.90 6.42
C ALA A 677 7.57 -11.79 7.05
N SER A 678 6.88 -12.58 6.23
CA SER A 678 5.97 -13.64 6.67
C SER A 678 6.76 -14.95 6.80
N ILE A 679 7.18 -15.27 8.02
CA ILE A 679 8.12 -16.35 8.34
C ILE A 679 7.33 -17.60 8.76
N PRO A 680 7.40 -18.73 8.01
CA PRO A 680 6.69 -19.95 8.39
C PRO A 680 7.27 -20.57 9.67
N LEU A 681 6.42 -20.73 10.68
CA LEU A 681 6.79 -21.25 12.00
C LEU A 681 7.25 -22.72 11.96
N GLN A 682 6.91 -23.46 10.91
CA GLN A 682 7.37 -24.85 10.71
C GLN A 682 8.89 -24.99 10.75
N TYR A 683 9.63 -23.97 10.28
CA TYR A 683 11.08 -24.02 10.22
C TYR A 683 11.77 -23.81 11.58
N PHE A 684 11.02 -23.42 12.62
CA PHE A 684 11.49 -23.46 14.00
C PHE A 684 11.16 -24.80 14.69
N LYS A 685 10.24 -25.59 14.12
CA LYS A 685 9.71 -26.82 14.74
C LYS A 685 10.49 -28.07 14.33
N GLY A 686 11.04 -28.12 13.12
CA GLY A 686 11.82 -29.25 12.66
C GLY A 686 12.61 -28.97 11.38
N LYS A 687 13.49 -29.92 11.04
CA LYS A 687 14.23 -29.91 9.78
C LYS A 687 13.28 -30.07 8.60
N ASP A 688 13.55 -29.37 7.51
CA ASP A 688 12.87 -29.64 6.25
C ASP A 688 13.48 -30.89 5.57
N GLN A 689 12.65 -31.59 4.81
CA GLN A 689 12.97 -32.84 4.13
C GLN A 689 13.09 -32.69 2.61
N LYS A 690 12.84 -31.47 2.10
CA LYS A 690 13.00 -31.13 0.68
C LYS A 690 14.43 -30.72 0.38
N GLY A 691 14.97 -31.16 -0.75
CA GLY A 691 16.32 -30.82 -1.23
C GLY A 691 17.16 -32.05 -1.56
N VAL A 692 18.26 -31.83 -2.29
CA VAL A 692 19.18 -32.90 -2.73
C VAL A 692 20.64 -32.62 -2.39
N ASP A 693 20.96 -31.39 -1.98
CA ASP A 693 22.26 -30.91 -1.54
C ASP A 693 22.09 -30.02 -0.28
N LEU A 694 23.19 -29.65 0.38
CA LEU A 694 23.13 -28.85 1.61
C LEU A 694 22.43 -27.50 1.45
N ALA A 695 22.64 -26.78 0.35
CA ALA A 695 21.99 -25.48 0.12
C ALA A 695 20.49 -25.66 -0.14
N SER A 696 20.10 -26.53 -1.08
CA SER A 696 18.69 -26.77 -1.39
C SER A 696 17.91 -27.39 -0.24
N THR A 697 18.58 -28.10 0.67
CA THR A 697 17.94 -28.69 1.85
C THR A 697 17.65 -27.68 2.94
N ASN A 698 18.41 -26.60 3.02
CA ASN A 698 18.35 -25.69 4.16
C ASN A 698 18.02 -24.23 3.83
N ASN A 699 18.04 -23.81 2.55
CA ASN A 699 17.74 -22.44 2.17
C ASN A 699 16.29 -22.33 1.69
N ARG A 700 15.53 -21.34 2.19
CA ARG A 700 14.17 -21.06 1.71
C ARG A 700 14.08 -19.60 1.28
N ARG A 701 13.78 -19.41 0.00
CA ARG A 701 13.59 -18.11 -0.62
C ARG A 701 12.19 -17.56 -0.33
N MET A 702 12.11 -16.26 -0.04
CA MET A 702 10.90 -15.42 -0.11
C MET A 702 11.14 -14.28 -1.13
N ASN A 703 10.18 -13.37 -1.34
CA ASN A 703 10.37 -12.29 -2.33
C ASN A 703 11.29 -11.16 -1.83
N SER A 704 11.28 -10.85 -0.53
CA SER A 704 12.06 -9.76 0.08
C SER A 704 13.25 -10.22 0.95
N PHE A 705 13.42 -11.52 1.15
CA PHE A 705 14.51 -12.10 1.95
C PHE A 705 14.66 -13.60 1.67
N TRP A 706 15.65 -14.25 2.27
CA TRP A 706 15.68 -15.71 2.38
C TRP A 706 16.11 -16.15 3.77
N MET A 707 15.85 -17.42 4.09
CA MET A 707 16.09 -18.00 5.41
C MET A 707 16.86 -19.31 5.35
N GLY A 708 17.74 -19.50 6.34
CA GLY A 708 18.44 -20.75 6.59
C GLY A 708 17.76 -21.54 7.71
N VAL A 709 17.35 -22.78 7.43
CA VAL A 709 16.44 -23.58 8.26
C VAL A 709 17.12 -24.79 8.93
N TRP A 710 18.29 -24.57 9.52
CA TRP A 710 19.16 -25.60 10.14
C TRP A 710 19.03 -25.73 11.68
N GLY A 711 18.17 -24.93 12.33
CA GLY A 711 17.86 -25.08 13.77
C GLY A 711 18.89 -24.43 14.70
N PRO A 712 18.81 -24.64 16.03
CA PRO A 712 18.02 -25.67 16.75
C PRO A 712 16.50 -25.55 16.59
N PHE A 713 15.78 -26.66 16.78
CA PHE A 713 14.32 -26.78 16.59
C PHE A 713 13.60 -27.31 17.84
N GLY A 714 12.27 -27.25 17.83
CA GLY A 714 11.42 -27.78 18.89
C GLY A 714 10.06 -27.09 18.94
N GLN A 715 9.25 -27.45 19.94
CA GLN A 715 7.90 -26.92 20.07
C GLN A 715 7.90 -25.40 20.32
N LEU A 716 6.82 -24.74 19.88
CA LEU A 716 6.58 -23.30 20.05
C LEU A 716 5.46 -23.06 21.07
N LYS A 717 5.58 -23.71 22.23
CA LYS A 717 4.76 -23.47 23.41
C LYS A 717 5.57 -22.66 24.42
N ASN A 718 4.90 -21.80 25.17
CA ASN A 718 5.54 -20.95 26.18
C ASN A 718 6.74 -20.17 25.60
N VAL A 719 6.54 -19.52 24.44
CA VAL A 719 7.50 -18.59 23.89
C VAL A 719 7.58 -17.39 24.84
N GLU A 720 8.78 -17.12 25.35
CA GLU A 720 9.03 -16.10 26.37
C GLU A 720 9.60 -14.81 25.74
N ALA A 721 10.46 -14.97 24.74
CA ALA A 721 11.21 -13.88 24.15
C ALA A 721 11.64 -14.18 22.71
N LEU A 722 11.85 -13.11 21.95
CA LEU A 722 12.51 -13.14 20.65
C LEU A 722 13.85 -12.43 20.78
N SER A 723 14.89 -12.97 20.17
CA SER A 723 16.16 -12.25 20.02
C SER A 723 16.68 -12.28 18.59
N VAL A 724 17.47 -11.25 18.26
CA VAL A 724 18.22 -11.17 17.01
C VAL A 724 19.70 -11.15 17.34
N ALA A 725 20.50 -11.92 16.61
CA ALA A 725 21.94 -12.01 16.84
C ALA A 725 22.72 -11.88 15.53
N MET A 726 23.69 -10.97 15.49
CA MET A 726 24.58 -10.78 14.35
C MET A 726 26.01 -11.10 14.75
N ASP A 727 26.65 -11.97 13.98
CA ASP A 727 28.08 -12.23 14.08
C ASP A 727 28.83 -11.16 13.28
N TYR A 728 29.96 -10.67 13.83
CA TYR A 728 30.89 -9.73 13.21
C TYR A 728 30.22 -8.57 12.42
N PRO A 729 29.35 -7.78 13.07
CA PRO A 729 28.70 -6.61 12.44
C PRO A 729 29.70 -5.65 11.78
N LEU A 730 29.36 -5.11 10.61
CA LEU A 730 30.15 -4.08 9.91
C LEU A 730 29.48 -2.72 10.00
N ASN A 731 30.25 -1.72 10.46
CA ASN A 731 29.84 -0.32 10.53
C ASN A 731 28.58 -0.10 11.40
N SER A 732 28.50 -0.79 12.53
CA SER A 732 27.38 -0.71 13.49
C SER A 732 26.00 -0.78 12.81
N PRO A 733 25.69 -1.89 12.09
CA PRO A 733 24.45 -1.99 11.36
C PRO A 733 23.26 -1.93 12.31
N THR A 734 22.14 -1.43 11.80
CA THR A 734 20.91 -1.25 12.57
C THR A 734 19.80 -2.13 12.04
N LEU A 735 18.94 -2.58 12.96
CA LEU A 735 17.66 -3.22 12.70
C LEU A 735 16.56 -2.39 13.36
N GLU A 736 15.53 -2.10 12.59
CA GLU A 736 14.27 -1.50 13.06
C GLU A 736 13.14 -2.51 12.86
N ILE A 737 12.29 -2.72 13.88
CA ILE A 737 11.07 -3.54 13.80
C ILE A 737 9.91 -2.64 14.22
N ARG A 738 8.96 -2.39 13.31
CA ARG A 738 7.79 -1.53 13.59
C ARG A 738 6.52 -2.32 13.87
N SER A 739 6.48 -3.60 13.50
CA SER A 739 5.35 -4.48 13.74
C SER A 739 5.80 -5.92 13.86
N ILE A 740 5.17 -6.63 14.79
CA ILE A 740 5.27 -8.08 14.98
C ILE A 740 3.85 -8.62 15.19
N ARG A 741 3.50 -9.73 14.55
CA ARG A 741 2.24 -10.44 14.84
C ARG A 741 2.34 -11.90 14.46
N LEU A 742 1.41 -12.69 14.97
CA LEU A 742 1.20 -14.07 14.54
C LEU A 742 0.03 -14.15 13.56
N ALA A 743 0.15 -15.00 12.55
CA ALA A 743 -0.90 -15.20 11.55
C ALA A 743 -1.15 -16.69 11.28
N LYS A 744 -2.40 -17.02 10.97
CA LYS A 744 -2.81 -18.37 10.53
C LYS A 744 -2.64 -18.56 9.03
N GLU A 745 -2.74 -17.46 8.28
CA GLU A 745 -2.56 -17.39 6.83
C GLU A 745 -1.30 -16.60 6.48
N ASP A 746 -0.75 -16.85 5.30
CA ASP A 746 0.46 -16.16 4.83
C ASP A 746 0.13 -14.69 4.52
N ALA A 747 0.77 -13.76 5.22
CA ALA A 747 0.60 -12.32 5.01
C ALA A 747 1.37 -11.77 3.81
N GLY A 748 2.09 -12.62 3.08
CA GLY A 748 3.01 -12.24 2.01
C GLY A 748 4.32 -11.67 2.55
N SER A 749 5.40 -11.86 1.79
CA SER A 749 6.71 -11.32 2.12
C SER A 749 7.16 -10.39 1.00
N GLU A 750 7.05 -9.07 1.20
CA GLU A 750 7.27 -8.07 0.16
C GLU A 750 8.08 -6.88 0.68
N PHE A 751 8.66 -6.09 -0.22
CA PHE A 751 9.18 -4.77 0.13
C PHE A 751 8.01 -3.80 0.33
N VAL A 752 8.11 -2.93 1.34
CA VAL A 752 7.11 -1.92 1.69
C VAL A 752 7.67 -0.54 1.33
N VAL A 753 7.90 -0.35 0.03
CA VAL A 753 8.43 0.88 -0.57
C VAL A 753 7.79 1.11 -1.93
N ASP A 754 7.69 2.36 -2.35
CA ASP A 754 7.24 2.71 -3.69
C ASP A 754 8.37 2.55 -4.71
N GLY A 755 8.03 2.00 -5.89
CA GLY A 755 8.95 1.87 -7.01
C GLY A 755 9.80 0.59 -7.00
N PRO A 756 10.65 0.42 -8.02
CA PRO A 756 11.49 -0.77 -8.18
C PRO A 756 12.68 -0.77 -7.21
N VAL A 757 12.94 -1.93 -6.60
CA VAL A 757 14.07 -2.13 -5.66
C VAL A 757 15.39 -2.50 -6.37
N VAL A 758 15.33 -2.75 -7.68
CA VAL A 758 16.49 -3.06 -8.54
C VAL A 758 16.50 -2.08 -9.70
N ASP A 759 17.67 -1.52 -10.00
CA ASP A 759 17.86 -0.62 -11.15
C ASP A 759 17.98 -1.37 -12.48
N GLU A 760 18.07 -0.63 -13.58
CA GLU A 760 18.16 -1.18 -14.94
C GLU A 760 19.43 -2.01 -15.21
N PHE A 761 20.43 -1.93 -14.33
CA PHE A 761 21.68 -2.70 -14.40
C PHE A 761 21.66 -3.94 -13.50
N GLY A 762 20.56 -4.19 -12.79
CA GLY A 762 20.44 -5.32 -11.85
C GLY A 762 21.05 -5.04 -10.48
N GLN A 763 21.37 -3.79 -10.15
CA GLN A 763 21.97 -3.39 -8.87
C GLN A 763 20.88 -2.93 -7.89
N TRP A 764 21.18 -2.92 -6.58
CA TRP A 764 20.27 -2.43 -5.56
C TRP A 764 19.93 -0.95 -5.73
N ALA A 765 18.64 -0.59 -5.84
CA ALA A 765 18.22 0.78 -6.14
C ALA A 765 18.39 1.75 -4.94
N HIS A 766 18.17 1.27 -3.71
CA HIS A 766 18.06 2.13 -2.51
C HIS A 766 19.38 2.32 -1.73
N ALA A 767 20.52 2.20 -2.41
CA ALA A 767 21.83 2.58 -1.86
C ALA A 767 22.77 3.06 -2.97
N ASP A 768 23.80 3.80 -2.59
CA ASP A 768 24.92 4.19 -3.46
C ASP A 768 26.23 3.67 -2.88
N TRP A 769 27.18 3.36 -3.75
CA TRP A 769 28.53 2.90 -3.38
C TRP A 769 29.54 3.34 -4.45
N PRO A 770 30.83 3.46 -4.13
CA PRO A 770 31.82 4.09 -5.01
C PRO A 770 31.90 3.50 -6.43
N ARG A 771 31.56 2.21 -6.60
CA ARG A 771 31.62 1.54 -7.90
C ARG A 771 30.25 1.40 -8.58
N LYS A 772 29.14 1.88 -8.04
CA LYS A 772 27.81 1.67 -8.66
C LYS A 772 27.77 2.23 -10.09
N ILE A 773 27.28 1.46 -11.06
CA ILE A 773 27.03 1.95 -12.42
C ILE A 773 25.82 2.88 -12.40
N LYS A 774 25.98 4.08 -12.94
CA LYS A 774 24.92 5.09 -13.02
C LYS A 774 24.46 5.39 -14.44
N SER A 775 25.19 4.91 -15.46
CA SER A 775 24.81 5.08 -16.86
C SER A 775 25.47 4.03 -17.75
N ARG A 776 24.89 3.83 -18.94
CA ARG A 776 25.42 2.89 -19.94
C ARG A 776 26.79 3.34 -20.45
N GLU A 777 27.01 4.65 -20.60
CA GLU A 777 28.28 5.24 -21.06
C GLU A 777 29.41 4.99 -20.05
N GLN A 778 29.10 5.03 -18.75
CA GLN A 778 30.05 4.65 -17.71
C GLN A 778 30.47 3.18 -17.88
N LEU A 779 29.49 2.28 -18.00
CA LEU A 779 29.74 0.85 -18.15
C LEU A 779 30.56 0.55 -19.40
N GLU A 780 30.18 1.12 -20.55
CA GLU A 780 30.90 0.93 -21.82
C GLU A 780 32.35 1.44 -21.75
N ARG A 781 32.58 2.59 -21.11
CA ARG A 781 33.93 3.13 -20.91
C ARG A 781 34.77 2.21 -20.03
N GLU A 782 34.26 1.80 -18.88
CA GLU A 782 34.98 0.94 -17.94
C GLU A 782 35.29 -0.44 -18.54
N MET A 783 34.35 -1.03 -19.30
CA MET A 783 34.57 -2.29 -20.03
C MET A 783 35.64 -2.14 -21.13
N ALA A 784 35.66 -1.02 -21.85
CA ALA A 784 36.68 -0.75 -22.87
C ALA A 784 38.08 -0.50 -22.26
N GLU A 785 38.15 0.13 -21.08
CA GLU A 785 39.39 0.32 -20.33
C GLU A 785 39.95 -1.02 -19.84
N GLU A 786 39.11 -1.91 -19.31
CA GLU A 786 39.52 -3.26 -18.93
C GLU A 786 40.04 -4.03 -20.14
N GLN A 787 39.31 -4.04 -21.25
CA GLN A 787 39.70 -4.76 -22.47
C GLN A 787 41.10 -4.35 -22.95
N LYS A 788 41.46 -3.06 -22.84
CA LYS A 788 42.81 -2.57 -23.15
C LYS A 788 43.86 -3.09 -22.17
N SER A 789 43.52 -3.20 -20.89
CA SER A 789 44.43 -3.70 -19.84
C SER A 789 44.78 -5.19 -19.99
N LEU A 790 43.92 -5.97 -20.66
CA LEU A 790 44.10 -7.42 -20.86
C LEU A 790 45.02 -7.79 -22.04
N ALA A 791 45.57 -6.81 -22.77
CA ALA A 791 46.41 -7.05 -23.96
C ALA A 791 47.81 -7.66 -23.64
N GLY A 792 48.16 -7.86 -22.37
CA GLY A 792 49.51 -8.23 -21.90
C GLY A 792 49.95 -9.69 -22.05
N GLY A 793 49.08 -10.63 -22.42
CA GLY A 793 49.45 -12.05 -22.55
C GLY A 793 49.72 -12.78 -21.21
N ASP A 794 50.04 -14.08 -21.28
CA ASP A 794 50.30 -14.95 -20.11
C ASP A 794 51.69 -14.70 -19.49
N GLU A 795 51.71 -14.26 -18.23
CA GLU A 795 52.94 -14.04 -17.42
C GLU A 795 53.22 -15.18 -16.40
N PHE A 796 52.45 -16.27 -16.39
CA PHE A 796 52.48 -17.29 -15.34
C PHE A 796 53.33 -18.53 -15.71
N GLY A 797 53.85 -18.58 -16.94
CA GLY A 797 54.72 -19.66 -17.38
C GLY A 797 53.98 -20.98 -17.62
N TYR A 798 52.72 -20.92 -18.05
CA TYR A 798 51.90 -22.09 -18.31
C TYR A 798 52.07 -22.63 -19.73
N CYS A 799 52.05 -23.95 -19.90
CA CYS A 799 51.90 -24.61 -21.19
C CYS A 799 50.45 -24.42 -21.69
N PRO A 800 50.10 -24.83 -22.93
CA PRO A 800 48.73 -24.72 -23.43
C PRO A 800 47.68 -25.35 -22.50
N TYR A 801 47.98 -26.49 -21.87
CA TYR A 801 47.09 -27.16 -20.90
C TYR A 801 47.04 -26.50 -19.52
N GLY A 802 47.87 -25.49 -19.25
CA GLY A 802 47.92 -24.79 -17.96
C GLY A 802 48.96 -25.32 -16.96
N GLY A 803 49.77 -26.30 -17.34
CA GLY A 803 50.86 -26.87 -16.51
C GLY A 803 52.12 -26.00 -16.51
N TYR A 804 52.96 -26.14 -15.49
CA TYR A 804 54.17 -25.32 -15.33
C TYR A 804 55.25 -25.73 -16.35
N LYS A 805 55.56 -24.85 -17.33
CA LYS A 805 56.49 -25.12 -18.45
C LYS A 805 57.87 -25.64 -18.05
N ASN A 806 58.35 -25.25 -16.88
CA ASN A 806 59.70 -25.60 -16.39
C ASN A 806 59.74 -26.94 -15.62
N THR A 807 58.69 -27.76 -15.74
CA THR A 807 58.57 -29.04 -15.05
C THR A 807 58.31 -30.16 -16.07
N GLN A 808 58.78 -31.37 -15.81
CA GLN A 808 58.56 -32.50 -16.73
C GLN A 808 58.50 -33.83 -15.98
N ALA A 809 57.37 -34.51 -16.12
CA ALA A 809 57.08 -35.88 -15.74
C ALA A 809 56.66 -36.67 -17.01
N ARG A 810 56.21 -37.91 -16.83
CA ARG A 810 55.79 -38.76 -17.96
C ARG A 810 54.49 -38.25 -18.60
N ALA A 811 54.55 -37.88 -19.88
CA ALA A 811 53.39 -37.56 -20.71
C ALA A 811 52.54 -38.81 -20.99
N THR A 812 51.21 -38.68 -20.90
CA THR A 812 50.27 -39.79 -21.18
C THR A 812 49.17 -39.43 -22.17
N GLY A 813 49.11 -38.17 -22.60
CA GLY A 813 48.03 -37.66 -23.44
C GLY A 813 46.74 -37.33 -22.69
N PHE A 814 46.68 -37.55 -21.36
CA PHE A 814 45.56 -37.19 -20.50
C PHE A 814 46.05 -36.68 -19.15
N PHE A 815 45.20 -35.93 -18.45
CA PHE A 815 45.45 -35.58 -17.05
C PHE A 815 45.49 -36.83 -16.17
N ARG A 816 46.44 -36.86 -15.24
CA ARG A 816 46.58 -37.91 -14.23
C ARG A 816 47.11 -37.34 -12.92
N VAL A 817 47.11 -38.13 -11.86
CA VAL A 817 47.73 -37.76 -10.59
C VAL A 817 49.00 -38.56 -10.33
N GLU A 818 50.02 -37.90 -9.78
CA GLU A 818 51.28 -38.54 -9.40
C GLU A 818 51.83 -37.91 -8.13
N ARG A 819 52.49 -38.72 -7.29
CA ARG A 819 53.22 -38.22 -6.14
C ARG A 819 54.69 -38.04 -6.49
N ILE A 820 55.15 -36.79 -6.57
CA ILE A 820 56.51 -36.40 -6.94
C ILE A 820 57.10 -35.59 -5.79
N ASP A 821 58.30 -35.96 -5.32
CA ASP A 821 58.98 -35.35 -4.17
C ASP A 821 58.11 -35.23 -2.90
N GLY A 822 57.33 -36.30 -2.64
CA GLY A 822 56.46 -36.40 -1.47
C GLY A 822 55.15 -35.62 -1.56
N ARG A 823 54.87 -34.97 -2.69
CA ARG A 823 53.67 -34.15 -2.90
C ARG A 823 52.87 -34.62 -4.11
N TRP A 824 51.55 -34.49 -4.03
CA TRP A 824 50.65 -34.87 -5.10
C TRP A 824 50.52 -33.74 -6.11
N TRP A 825 50.64 -34.10 -7.38
CA TRP A 825 50.44 -33.19 -8.51
C TRP A 825 49.43 -33.79 -9.46
N PHE A 826 48.67 -32.92 -10.13
CA PHE A 826 48.19 -33.29 -11.44
C PHE A 826 49.39 -33.25 -12.39
N VAL A 827 49.39 -34.16 -13.36
CA VAL A 827 50.31 -34.12 -14.49
C VAL A 827 49.46 -33.91 -15.72
N ASP A 828 49.75 -32.86 -16.47
CA ASP A 828 49.03 -32.52 -17.69
C ASP A 828 49.32 -33.54 -18.83
N PRO A 829 48.57 -33.49 -19.95
CA PRO A 829 48.75 -34.42 -21.06
C PRO A 829 50.19 -34.50 -21.61
N ASP A 830 50.92 -33.39 -21.59
CA ASP A 830 52.30 -33.25 -22.09
C ASP A 830 53.35 -33.56 -21.01
N GLY A 831 52.92 -33.85 -19.78
CA GLY A 831 53.78 -34.26 -18.69
C GLY A 831 54.21 -33.14 -17.74
N HIS A 832 53.67 -31.93 -17.82
CA HIS A 832 54.02 -30.87 -16.86
C HIS A 832 53.25 -31.01 -15.56
N LEU A 833 53.85 -30.59 -14.44
CA LEU A 833 53.18 -30.49 -13.16
C LEU A 833 52.08 -29.43 -13.23
N PHE A 834 50.96 -29.70 -12.57
CA PHE A 834 49.76 -28.89 -12.66
C PHE A 834 49.08 -28.79 -11.29
N LEU A 835 48.64 -27.57 -10.94
CA LEU A 835 47.69 -27.31 -9.87
C LEU A 835 46.43 -26.72 -10.49
N SER A 836 45.26 -27.29 -10.18
CA SER A 836 43.99 -26.85 -10.75
C SER A 836 43.46 -25.63 -10.02
N THR A 837 43.53 -24.45 -10.65
CA THR A 837 43.00 -23.21 -10.07
C THR A 837 42.04 -22.53 -11.03
N GLY A 838 40.87 -22.16 -10.52
CA GLY A 838 39.77 -21.71 -11.34
C GLY A 838 38.61 -21.17 -10.52
N ALA A 839 37.50 -20.93 -11.20
CA ALA A 839 36.22 -20.59 -10.58
C ALA A 839 35.11 -21.49 -11.13
N ASP A 840 34.06 -21.65 -10.34
CA ASP A 840 32.83 -22.34 -10.73
C ASP A 840 31.84 -21.38 -11.40
N CYS A 841 30.85 -21.96 -12.10
CA CYS A 841 29.76 -21.26 -12.79
C CYS A 841 30.25 -20.23 -13.83
N ILE A 842 31.35 -20.51 -14.53
CA ILE A 842 31.91 -19.62 -15.55
C ILE A 842 31.07 -19.71 -16.83
N GLY A 843 30.60 -18.58 -17.33
CA GLY A 843 29.93 -18.49 -18.63
C GLY A 843 29.65 -17.04 -19.04
N PRO A 844 29.45 -16.79 -20.35
CA PRO A 844 28.97 -15.50 -20.80
C PRO A 844 27.57 -15.22 -20.24
N ALA A 845 27.27 -13.95 -19.97
CA ALA A 845 25.94 -13.55 -19.55
C ALA A 845 24.89 -13.99 -20.59
N ARG A 846 23.78 -14.59 -20.13
CA ARG A 846 22.70 -15.02 -21.02
C ARG A 846 21.87 -13.81 -21.45
N SER A 847 22.13 -13.25 -22.64
CA SER A 847 21.28 -12.20 -23.23
C SER A 847 20.06 -12.82 -23.94
N ARG A 848 18.92 -12.12 -23.93
CA ARG A 848 17.75 -12.46 -24.78
C ARG A 848 18.05 -12.28 -26.28
N THR A 849 19.14 -11.62 -26.64
CA THR A 849 19.46 -11.18 -28.01
C THR A 849 20.56 -11.99 -28.69
N GLY A 850 21.11 -13.03 -28.05
CA GLY A 850 21.88 -14.09 -28.72
C GLY A 850 23.34 -13.80 -29.06
N ASP A 851 23.89 -12.62 -28.75
CA ASP A 851 25.30 -12.32 -29.05
C ASP A 851 26.24 -12.90 -27.97
N GLN A 852 26.66 -14.16 -28.15
CA GLN A 852 27.50 -14.90 -27.20
C GLN A 852 29.01 -14.88 -27.52
N ALA A 853 29.40 -14.49 -28.73
CA ALA A 853 30.76 -14.71 -29.23
C ALA A 853 31.83 -13.83 -28.54
N GLY A 854 31.52 -12.56 -28.26
CA GLY A 854 32.46 -11.65 -27.58
C GLY A 854 32.69 -11.95 -26.10
N GLY A 855 31.68 -12.48 -25.40
CA GLY A 855 31.73 -12.72 -23.95
C GLY A 855 32.68 -13.85 -23.55
N ALA A 856 32.73 -14.94 -24.32
CA ALA A 856 33.62 -16.08 -24.02
C ALA A 856 35.10 -15.72 -24.20
N ALA A 857 35.44 -14.94 -25.24
CA ALA A 857 36.81 -14.49 -25.50
C ALA A 857 37.36 -13.63 -24.35
N LEU A 858 36.56 -12.68 -23.86
CA LEU A 858 36.93 -11.84 -22.71
C LEU A 858 37.16 -12.67 -21.44
N ILE A 859 36.34 -13.68 -21.19
CA ILE A 859 36.51 -14.57 -20.02
C ILE A 859 37.86 -15.31 -20.11
N TYR A 860 38.22 -15.88 -21.27
CA TYR A 860 39.52 -16.51 -21.43
C TYR A 860 40.69 -15.55 -21.23
N GLN A 861 40.59 -14.33 -21.77
CA GLN A 861 41.60 -13.28 -21.56
C GLN A 861 41.75 -12.91 -20.08
N ARG A 862 40.65 -12.82 -19.33
CA ARG A 862 40.68 -12.62 -17.88
C ARG A 862 41.36 -13.80 -17.18
N MET A 863 40.99 -15.04 -17.51
CA MET A 863 41.60 -16.22 -16.92
C MET A 863 43.12 -16.25 -17.17
N ASP A 864 43.56 -15.95 -18.40
CA ASP A 864 44.98 -15.81 -18.76
C ASP A 864 45.66 -14.72 -17.92
N ALA A 865 45.08 -13.52 -17.87
CA ALA A 865 45.66 -12.38 -17.16
C ALA A 865 45.64 -12.52 -15.63
N TRP A 866 44.76 -13.35 -15.07
CA TRP A 866 44.59 -13.54 -13.62
C TRP A 866 45.30 -14.81 -13.11
N GLY A 867 45.82 -15.64 -14.02
CA GLY A 867 46.54 -16.88 -13.70
C GLY A 867 45.65 -18.08 -13.43
N MET A 868 44.37 -18.02 -13.81
CA MET A 868 43.45 -19.16 -13.69
C MET A 868 43.64 -20.11 -14.87
N ASN A 869 43.96 -21.36 -14.58
CA ASN A 869 44.28 -22.36 -15.61
C ASN A 869 43.17 -23.40 -15.83
N THR A 870 42.16 -23.44 -14.96
CA THR A 870 41.06 -24.40 -15.02
C THR A 870 39.70 -23.71 -15.08
N VAL A 871 38.80 -24.18 -15.95
CA VAL A 871 37.37 -23.87 -15.91
C VAL A 871 36.71 -24.81 -14.90
N GLY A 872 36.22 -24.25 -13.79
CA GLY A 872 35.62 -25.01 -12.69
C GLY A 872 34.23 -25.56 -13.00
N ASN A 873 33.62 -26.13 -11.98
CA ASN A 873 32.36 -26.87 -12.10
C ASN A 873 31.19 -25.99 -12.53
N TRP A 874 30.14 -26.61 -13.08
CA TRP A 874 28.91 -25.96 -13.56
C TRP A 874 29.10 -24.82 -14.59
N SER A 875 30.26 -24.76 -15.23
CA SER A 875 30.59 -23.76 -16.23
C SER A 875 30.00 -24.08 -17.61
N SER A 876 29.47 -23.04 -18.27
CA SER A 876 29.03 -23.10 -19.67
C SER A 876 30.07 -22.57 -20.65
N LEU A 877 31.23 -22.10 -20.19
CA LEU A 877 32.33 -21.69 -21.07
C LEU A 877 32.79 -22.88 -21.93
N ARG A 878 32.91 -22.67 -23.24
CA ARG A 878 33.32 -23.66 -24.24
C ARG A 878 34.47 -23.09 -25.08
N PRO A 879 35.22 -23.92 -25.84
CA PRO A 879 36.23 -23.40 -26.76
C PRO A 879 35.65 -22.36 -27.71
N THR A 880 36.38 -21.29 -27.99
CA THR A 880 35.99 -20.28 -28.98
C THR A 880 36.35 -20.70 -30.40
N ASP A 881 35.76 -20.06 -31.40
CA ASP A 881 36.04 -20.31 -32.82
C ASP A 881 37.51 -20.05 -33.20
N ASP A 882 38.18 -19.13 -32.49
CA ASP A 882 39.62 -18.89 -32.64
C ASP A 882 40.50 -19.81 -31.78
N GLY A 883 39.92 -20.88 -31.23
CA GLY A 883 40.62 -21.98 -30.61
C GLY A 883 41.02 -21.76 -29.15
N ARG A 884 40.62 -20.65 -28.50
CA ARG A 884 40.89 -20.45 -27.06
C ARG A 884 40.15 -21.51 -26.25
N ARG A 885 40.88 -22.19 -25.38
CA ARG A 885 40.39 -23.21 -24.48
C ARG A 885 41.31 -23.32 -23.26
N LYS A 886 40.78 -23.89 -22.18
CA LYS A 886 41.46 -24.14 -20.92
C LYS A 886 41.14 -25.55 -20.45
N ALA A 887 41.94 -26.08 -19.54
CA ALA A 887 41.59 -27.33 -18.87
C ALA A 887 40.28 -27.16 -18.10
N TYR A 888 39.47 -28.21 -17.97
CA TYR A 888 38.14 -28.08 -17.37
C TYR A 888 37.70 -29.34 -16.61
N VAL A 889 36.69 -29.18 -15.76
CA VAL A 889 36.02 -30.27 -15.04
C VAL A 889 34.54 -30.35 -15.42
N VAL A 890 33.93 -31.52 -15.25
CA VAL A 890 32.51 -31.74 -15.58
C VAL A 890 31.79 -32.42 -14.41
N SER A 891 30.55 -31.99 -14.11
CA SER A 891 29.65 -32.78 -13.25
C SER A 891 28.95 -33.86 -14.05
N PHE A 892 29.11 -35.12 -13.63
CA PHE A 892 28.29 -36.21 -14.13
C PHE A 892 26.84 -36.05 -13.65
N ARG A 893 25.88 -36.11 -14.57
CA ARG A 893 24.46 -36.04 -14.22
C ARG A 893 23.84 -37.42 -14.24
N GLY A 894 23.45 -37.92 -13.06
CA GLY A 894 22.69 -39.17 -12.94
C GLY A 894 21.29 -39.10 -13.57
N PRO A 895 20.59 -40.24 -13.71
CA PRO A 895 19.24 -40.28 -14.25
C PRO A 895 18.26 -39.53 -13.35
N ARG A 896 17.21 -38.95 -13.94
CA ARG A 896 16.08 -38.42 -13.16
C ARG A 896 15.30 -39.60 -12.60
N VAL A 897 15.11 -39.62 -11.27
CA VAL A 897 14.39 -40.67 -10.57
C VAL A 897 13.14 -40.11 -9.92
N GLN A 898 12.11 -40.95 -9.76
CA GLN A 898 10.86 -40.55 -9.10
C GLN A 898 11.00 -40.42 -7.59
N THR A 899 11.80 -41.28 -6.96
CA THR A 899 12.01 -41.29 -5.50
C THR A 899 13.47 -40.99 -5.19
N MET A 900 13.69 -39.87 -4.49
CA MET A 900 14.97 -39.46 -3.95
C MET A 900 14.75 -38.76 -2.61
N TYR A 901 15.43 -39.21 -1.57
CA TYR A 901 15.32 -38.65 -0.22
C TYR A 901 16.68 -38.11 0.20
N LEU A 902 16.77 -36.81 0.49
CA LEU A 902 18.02 -36.14 0.88
C LEU A 902 19.20 -36.48 -0.05
N GLY A 903 18.95 -36.44 -1.37
CA GLY A 903 19.95 -36.77 -2.40
C GLY A 903 20.20 -38.27 -2.64
N MET A 904 19.56 -39.17 -1.88
CA MET A 904 19.75 -40.62 -2.02
C MET A 904 18.63 -41.27 -2.86
N PRO A 905 18.94 -41.89 -4.01
CA PRO A 905 17.96 -42.56 -4.87
C PRO A 905 17.71 -44.02 -4.46
N ASP A 906 16.90 -44.75 -5.25
CA ASP A 906 16.69 -46.20 -5.12
C ASP A 906 17.90 -47.01 -5.63
N VAL A 907 19.01 -46.98 -4.88
CA VAL A 907 20.33 -47.52 -5.29
C VAL A 907 20.37 -49.04 -5.50
N TYR A 908 19.42 -49.79 -4.96
CA TYR A 908 19.33 -51.24 -5.13
C TYR A 908 18.47 -51.67 -6.31
N SER A 909 17.81 -50.74 -7.00
CA SER A 909 17.03 -51.05 -8.20
C SER A 909 17.93 -51.30 -9.40
N GLU A 910 17.63 -52.35 -10.17
CA GLU A 910 18.26 -52.60 -11.47
C GLU A 910 17.94 -51.52 -12.51
N GLU A 911 16.77 -50.89 -12.40
CA GLU A 911 16.40 -49.75 -13.25
C GLU A 911 17.33 -48.57 -12.99
N PHE A 912 17.61 -48.27 -11.73
CA PHE A 912 18.53 -47.21 -11.36
C PHE A 912 19.96 -47.48 -11.87
N ALA A 913 20.46 -48.70 -11.68
CA ALA A 913 21.77 -49.11 -12.19
C ALA A 913 21.87 -49.00 -13.72
N ARG A 914 20.85 -49.47 -14.46
CA ARG A 914 20.77 -49.30 -15.93
C ARG A 914 20.70 -47.83 -16.34
N GLY A 915 19.95 -47.02 -15.59
CA GLY A 915 19.82 -45.59 -15.84
C GLY A 915 21.16 -44.85 -15.68
N ILE A 916 21.97 -45.21 -14.68
CA ILE A 916 23.31 -44.68 -14.49
C ILE A 916 24.24 -45.07 -15.65
N ASP A 917 24.23 -46.35 -16.07
CA ASP A 917 25.02 -46.81 -17.23
C ASP A 917 24.59 -46.10 -18.52
N GLN A 918 23.29 -45.91 -18.75
CA GLN A 918 22.78 -45.17 -19.90
C GLN A 918 23.16 -43.68 -19.86
N ALA A 919 23.11 -43.06 -18.68
CA ALA A 919 23.53 -41.68 -18.50
C ALA A 919 25.02 -41.49 -18.81
N ALA A 920 25.86 -42.44 -18.40
CA ALA A 920 27.30 -42.47 -18.74
C ALA A 920 27.51 -42.75 -20.25
N ALA A 921 26.81 -43.73 -20.82
CA ALA A 921 26.87 -44.03 -22.25
C ALA A 921 26.46 -42.83 -23.13
N THR A 922 25.64 -41.93 -22.60
CA THR A 922 25.21 -40.71 -23.31
C THR A 922 26.20 -39.56 -23.12
N GLN A 923 26.67 -39.32 -21.89
CA GLN A 923 27.46 -38.13 -21.55
C GLN A 923 28.95 -38.30 -21.83
N CYS A 924 29.53 -39.46 -21.54
CA CYS A 924 30.97 -39.70 -21.58
C CYS A 924 31.59 -39.71 -22.99
N PRO A 925 30.94 -40.26 -24.05
CA PRO A 925 31.59 -40.39 -25.36
C PRO A 925 32.10 -39.08 -25.97
N GLN A 926 31.42 -37.96 -25.71
CA GLN A 926 31.82 -36.65 -26.25
C GLN A 926 33.14 -36.12 -25.64
N TYR A 927 33.54 -36.64 -24.47
CA TYR A 927 34.73 -36.21 -23.74
C TYR A 927 35.85 -37.25 -23.73
N ARG A 928 35.54 -38.52 -24.03
CA ARG A 928 36.44 -39.67 -23.88
C ARG A 928 37.85 -39.50 -24.48
N SER A 929 37.97 -38.72 -25.55
CA SER A 929 39.23 -38.43 -26.24
C SER A 929 39.69 -36.99 -26.11
N ASP A 930 39.05 -36.17 -25.27
CA ASP A 930 39.41 -34.77 -25.08
C ASP A 930 40.49 -34.61 -24.00
N PRO A 931 41.75 -34.32 -24.35
CA PRO A 931 42.84 -34.28 -23.38
C PRO A 931 42.74 -33.10 -22.40
N TRP A 932 41.79 -32.18 -22.59
CA TRP A 932 41.62 -30.99 -21.76
C TRP A 932 40.68 -31.20 -20.57
N LEU A 933 39.95 -32.31 -20.53
CA LEU A 933 39.14 -32.67 -19.39
C LEU A 933 40.04 -33.25 -18.30
N LEU A 934 39.93 -32.73 -17.07
CA LEU A 934 40.58 -33.33 -15.90
C LEU A 934 39.84 -34.58 -15.46
N GLY A 935 38.51 -34.48 -15.34
CA GLY A 935 37.68 -35.55 -14.81
C GLY A 935 36.25 -35.14 -14.46
N TYR A 936 35.54 -36.09 -13.86
CA TYR A 936 34.13 -35.97 -13.50
C TYR A 936 33.93 -35.85 -12.00
N PHE A 937 33.14 -34.86 -11.56
CA PHE A 937 32.50 -34.88 -10.24
C PHE A 937 31.25 -35.76 -10.30
N LEU A 938 31.06 -36.60 -9.28
CA LEU A 938 29.95 -37.55 -9.20
C LEU A 938 28.68 -36.97 -8.55
N GLY A 939 28.78 -35.81 -7.92
CA GLY A 939 27.69 -35.16 -7.21
C GLY A 939 28.20 -33.96 -6.40
N ASN A 940 27.37 -33.49 -5.46
CA ASN A 940 27.67 -32.32 -4.65
C ASN A 940 27.02 -32.41 -3.26
N GLU A 941 27.81 -32.24 -2.20
CA GLU A 941 27.35 -31.97 -0.82
C GLU A 941 26.13 -32.79 -0.36
N PRO A 942 26.26 -34.13 -0.23
CA PRO A 942 25.16 -34.98 0.24
C PRO A 942 24.61 -34.49 1.60
N PRO A 943 23.30 -34.17 1.72
CA PRO A 943 22.75 -33.49 2.90
C PRO A 943 22.24 -34.44 3.99
N TRP A 944 22.45 -35.74 3.84
CA TRP A 944 21.88 -36.78 4.69
C TRP A 944 22.72 -37.13 5.90
N GLU A 945 23.95 -36.64 5.96
CA GLU A 945 24.85 -36.94 7.06
C GLU A 945 24.30 -36.39 8.39
N GLY A 946 24.32 -37.23 9.43
CA GLY A 946 23.67 -36.95 10.71
C GLY A 946 22.13 -36.99 10.65
N ARG A 947 21.57 -37.51 9.55
CA ARG A 947 20.13 -37.71 9.29
C ARG A 947 19.84 -39.12 8.79
N GLU A 948 20.72 -40.09 9.05
CA GLU A 948 20.63 -41.46 8.55
C GLU A 948 19.33 -42.12 9.02
N SER A 949 18.97 -41.94 10.29
CA SER A 949 17.71 -42.48 10.83
C SER A 949 16.47 -41.82 10.23
N GLU A 950 16.53 -40.52 9.93
CA GLU A 950 15.45 -39.78 9.27
C GLU A 950 15.27 -40.25 7.82
N MET A 951 16.37 -40.42 7.09
CA MET A 951 16.34 -40.99 5.73
C MET A 951 15.72 -42.39 5.73
N VAL A 952 16.10 -43.26 6.69
CA VAL A 952 15.48 -44.58 6.84
C VAL A 952 13.96 -44.45 7.03
N ASP A 953 13.50 -43.53 7.89
CA ASP A 953 12.06 -43.31 8.07
C ASP A 953 11.39 -42.82 6.79
N MET A 954 12.05 -41.96 6.01
CA MET A 954 11.55 -41.49 4.71
C MET A 954 11.40 -42.65 3.71
N PHE A 955 12.40 -43.55 3.62
CA PHE A 955 12.29 -44.74 2.78
C PHE A 955 11.22 -45.72 3.26
N LEU A 956 11.07 -45.93 4.57
CA LEU A 956 10.05 -46.83 5.12
C LEU A 956 8.63 -46.31 4.91
N LYS A 957 8.41 -45.00 5.01
CA LYS A 957 7.11 -44.33 4.76
C LYS A 957 6.82 -44.09 3.28
N GLY A 958 7.86 -44.07 2.45
CA GLY A 958 7.78 -43.83 1.02
C GLY A 958 7.15 -44.97 0.21
N PRO A 959 7.07 -44.80 -1.12
CA PRO A 959 6.55 -45.84 -2.01
C PRO A 959 7.43 -47.10 -1.99
N ALA A 960 6.85 -48.22 -2.41
CA ALA A 960 7.60 -49.48 -2.53
C ALA A 960 8.73 -49.33 -3.56
N THR A 961 9.96 -49.60 -3.11
CA THR A 961 11.21 -49.51 -3.90
C THR A 961 12.10 -50.70 -3.58
N ALA A 962 13.08 -51.00 -4.44
CA ALA A 962 14.02 -52.10 -4.19
C ALA A 962 14.85 -51.85 -2.92
N THR A 963 15.23 -50.59 -2.70
CA THR A 963 15.90 -50.12 -1.48
C THR A 963 15.02 -50.28 -0.25
N GLN A 964 13.74 -49.90 -0.31
CA GLN A 964 12.83 -50.09 0.82
C GLN A 964 12.66 -51.59 1.16
N ALA A 965 12.53 -52.46 0.15
CA ALA A 965 12.40 -53.90 0.38
C ALA A 965 13.65 -54.47 1.07
N ARG A 966 14.84 -54.12 0.59
CA ARG A 966 16.11 -54.53 1.20
C ARG A 966 16.30 -53.94 2.60
N LEU A 967 15.88 -52.70 2.81
CA LEU A 967 15.92 -52.04 4.12
C LEU A 967 15.03 -52.78 5.13
N LYS A 968 13.80 -53.15 4.74
CA LYS A 968 12.88 -53.93 5.59
C LYS A 968 13.49 -55.29 5.97
N GLU A 969 14.09 -56.00 5.01
CA GLU A 969 14.79 -57.26 5.26
C GLU A 969 15.99 -57.07 6.20
N TYR A 970 16.80 -56.03 5.98
CA TYR A 970 17.96 -55.73 6.81
C TYR A 970 17.57 -55.38 8.26
N LEU A 971 16.51 -54.60 8.45
CA LEU A 971 16.04 -54.18 9.78
C LEU A 971 15.22 -55.27 10.49
N ALA A 972 14.76 -56.32 9.81
CA ALA A 972 14.11 -57.48 10.46
C ALA A 972 15.04 -58.20 11.46
N GLN A 973 16.36 -58.01 11.34
CA GLN A 973 17.38 -58.52 12.27
C GLN A 973 17.64 -57.58 13.46
N GLY A 974 16.88 -56.48 13.57
CA GLY A 974 16.99 -55.46 14.60
C GLY A 974 17.04 -54.06 13.99
N ASP A 975 16.17 -53.17 14.48
CA ASP A 975 16.14 -51.77 14.09
C ASP A 975 16.80 -50.91 15.19
N THR A 976 18.04 -50.49 14.95
CA THR A 976 18.81 -49.64 15.88
C THR A 976 19.44 -48.48 15.11
N PRO A 977 19.70 -47.33 15.75
CA PRO A 977 20.34 -46.19 15.08
C PRO A 977 21.64 -46.56 14.34
N LYS A 978 22.47 -47.40 14.95
CA LYS A 978 23.72 -47.89 14.35
C LYS A 978 23.46 -48.73 13.09
N ARG A 979 22.47 -49.64 13.09
CA ARG A 979 22.14 -50.43 11.90
C ARG A 979 21.57 -49.56 10.79
N ARG A 980 20.75 -48.57 11.13
CA ARG A 980 20.24 -47.57 10.17
C ARG A 980 21.40 -46.81 9.51
N GLU A 981 22.35 -46.32 10.30
CA GLU A 981 23.57 -45.67 9.84
C GLU A 981 24.38 -46.59 8.90
N GLU A 982 24.68 -47.82 9.32
CA GLU A 982 25.39 -48.82 8.51
C GLU A 982 24.71 -49.07 7.15
N PHE A 983 23.38 -49.13 7.12
CA PHE A 983 22.63 -49.33 5.87
C PHE A 983 22.71 -48.12 4.94
N VAL A 984 22.56 -46.90 5.47
CA VAL A 984 22.69 -45.66 4.69
C VAL A 984 24.11 -45.51 4.14
N HIS A 985 25.13 -45.84 4.93
CA HIS A 985 26.52 -45.88 4.47
C HIS A 985 26.72 -46.89 3.33
N ALA A 986 26.18 -48.10 3.44
CA ALA A 986 26.25 -49.11 2.38
C ALA A 986 25.49 -48.69 1.12
N MET A 987 24.35 -48.00 1.27
CA MET A 987 23.63 -47.41 0.14
C MET A 987 24.47 -46.38 -0.59
N PHE A 988 25.13 -45.48 0.16
CA PHE A 988 25.95 -44.43 -0.42
C PHE A 988 27.19 -45.00 -1.11
N GLU A 989 27.87 -45.97 -0.50
CA GLU A 989 29.00 -46.66 -1.12
C GLU A 989 28.59 -47.34 -2.44
N ARG A 990 27.41 -47.99 -2.47
CA ARG A 990 26.85 -48.55 -3.70
C ARG A 990 26.55 -47.47 -4.73
N TYR A 991 25.98 -46.34 -4.33
CA TYR A 991 25.69 -45.21 -5.23
C TYR A 991 26.97 -44.69 -5.90
N LEU A 992 28.03 -44.46 -5.12
CA LEU A 992 29.33 -44.02 -5.61
C LEU A 992 29.96 -45.05 -6.56
N THR A 993 29.87 -46.34 -6.22
CA THR A 993 30.41 -47.44 -7.04
C THR A 993 29.71 -47.52 -8.39
N LEU A 994 28.38 -47.48 -8.41
CA LEU A 994 27.60 -47.54 -9.66
C LEU A 994 27.96 -46.41 -10.63
N MET A 995 28.13 -45.19 -10.11
CA MET A 995 28.53 -44.04 -10.94
C MET A 995 29.97 -44.16 -11.43
N GLY A 996 30.91 -44.49 -10.53
CA GLY A 996 32.32 -44.63 -10.86
C GLY A 996 32.56 -45.71 -11.92
N ASP A 997 31.96 -46.89 -11.76
CA ASP A 997 32.08 -48.01 -12.70
C ASP A 997 31.48 -47.67 -14.06
N ALA A 998 30.31 -47.03 -14.10
CA ALA A 998 29.67 -46.62 -15.34
C ALA A 998 30.51 -45.58 -16.10
N ILE A 999 31.02 -44.56 -15.42
CA ILE A 999 31.92 -43.57 -16.04
C ILE A 999 33.18 -44.27 -16.55
N LYS A 1000 33.83 -45.11 -15.74
CA LYS A 1000 35.08 -45.79 -16.13
C LYS A 1000 34.88 -46.71 -17.34
N LYS A 1001 33.71 -47.37 -17.44
CA LYS A 1001 33.35 -48.21 -18.58
C LYS A 1001 33.27 -47.42 -19.90
N HIS A 1002 32.69 -46.22 -19.88
CA HIS A 1002 32.47 -45.41 -21.09
C HIS A 1002 33.59 -44.40 -21.37
N ASP A 1003 34.35 -44.02 -20.35
CA ASP A 1003 35.50 -43.12 -20.40
C ASP A 1003 36.61 -43.59 -19.43
N PRO A 1004 37.52 -44.46 -19.91
CA PRO A 1004 38.57 -45.01 -19.05
C PRO A 1004 39.73 -44.05 -18.81
N ASN A 1005 39.81 -42.92 -19.53
CA ASN A 1005 40.99 -42.05 -19.55
C ASN A 1005 40.93 -40.94 -18.49
N HIS A 1006 39.74 -40.44 -18.18
CA HIS A 1006 39.55 -39.31 -17.28
C HIS A 1006 39.39 -39.71 -15.81
N LEU A 1007 39.72 -38.78 -14.91
CA LEU A 1007 39.74 -39.01 -13.47
C LEU A 1007 38.33 -38.98 -12.86
N ASN A 1008 38.12 -39.82 -11.85
CA ASN A 1008 37.03 -39.66 -10.91
C ASN A 1008 37.42 -38.64 -9.83
N LEU A 1009 36.80 -37.46 -9.88
CA LEU A 1009 37.11 -36.32 -9.00
C LEU A 1009 36.32 -36.35 -7.69
N GLY A 1010 35.55 -37.40 -7.41
CA GLY A 1010 34.77 -37.54 -6.19
C GLY A 1010 33.47 -36.74 -6.20
N ILE A 1011 32.88 -36.54 -5.01
CA ILE A 1011 31.50 -36.06 -4.85
C ILE A 1011 31.38 -34.67 -4.19
N ARG A 1012 32.48 -33.93 -4.06
CA ARG A 1012 32.51 -32.61 -3.40
C ARG A 1012 31.83 -32.66 -2.04
N PHE A 1013 32.46 -33.40 -1.12
CA PHE A 1013 31.93 -33.49 0.25
C PHE A 1013 31.70 -32.09 0.83
N GLY A 1014 30.57 -31.87 1.50
CA GLY A 1014 30.24 -30.58 2.12
C GLY A 1014 30.17 -30.70 3.64
N GLY A 1015 30.23 -29.57 4.33
CA GLY A 1015 30.14 -29.55 5.80
C GLY A 1015 31.37 -30.15 6.48
N ALA A 1016 31.16 -31.03 7.47
CA ALA A 1016 32.24 -31.63 8.26
C ALA A 1016 32.06 -33.16 8.31
N PRO A 1017 32.40 -33.88 7.21
CA PRO A 1017 31.99 -35.26 7.07
C PRO A 1017 32.59 -36.20 8.11
N ALA A 1018 31.82 -37.19 8.54
CA ALA A 1018 32.23 -38.16 9.53
C ALA A 1018 33.38 -39.02 8.98
N PRO A 1019 34.33 -39.48 9.83
CA PRO A 1019 35.45 -40.28 9.37
C PRO A 1019 35.06 -41.54 8.57
N ALA A 1020 33.89 -42.13 8.85
CA ALA A 1020 33.36 -43.28 8.09
C ALA A 1020 32.99 -42.91 6.65
N VAL A 1021 32.34 -41.75 6.46
CA VAL A 1021 31.96 -41.23 5.15
C VAL A 1021 33.20 -40.76 4.38
N MET A 1022 34.12 -40.03 5.04
CA MET A 1022 35.38 -39.61 4.43
C MET A 1022 36.17 -40.79 3.84
N LYS A 1023 36.22 -41.94 4.53
CA LYS A 1023 36.94 -43.15 4.07
C LYS A 1023 36.42 -43.67 2.73
N MET A 1024 35.16 -43.45 2.38
CA MET A 1024 34.60 -43.85 1.08
C MET A 1024 35.27 -43.12 -0.08
N GLY A 1025 35.90 -41.97 0.18
CA GLY A 1025 36.72 -41.25 -0.79
C GLY A 1025 37.91 -42.06 -1.34
N ARG A 1026 38.31 -43.17 -0.69
CA ARG A 1026 39.34 -44.09 -1.21
C ARG A 1026 39.02 -44.65 -2.59
N ALA A 1027 37.74 -44.70 -2.96
CA ALA A 1027 37.27 -45.15 -4.26
C ALA A 1027 37.54 -44.14 -5.39
N PHE A 1028 37.84 -42.88 -5.06
CA PHE A 1028 38.10 -41.83 -6.05
C PHE A 1028 39.58 -41.77 -6.45
N ASP A 1029 39.85 -41.29 -7.67
CA ASP A 1029 41.22 -40.93 -8.08
C ASP A 1029 41.67 -39.67 -7.34
N VAL A 1030 40.75 -38.70 -7.21
CA VAL A 1030 40.90 -37.46 -6.46
C VAL A 1030 39.71 -37.29 -5.50
N CYS A 1031 39.99 -36.99 -4.24
CA CYS A 1031 38.95 -36.66 -3.27
C CYS A 1031 38.63 -35.17 -3.29
N SER A 1032 37.38 -34.82 -3.58
CA SER A 1032 36.92 -33.43 -3.55
C SER A 1032 36.10 -33.09 -2.31
N ILE A 1033 36.30 -31.87 -1.81
CA ILE A 1033 35.60 -31.31 -0.64
C ILE A 1033 35.37 -29.81 -0.83
N ASN A 1034 34.21 -29.31 -0.43
CA ASN A 1034 33.85 -27.91 -0.36
C ASN A 1034 34.13 -27.41 1.06
N VAL A 1035 34.93 -26.35 1.20
CA VAL A 1035 35.42 -25.92 2.52
C VAL A 1035 35.24 -24.41 2.67
N TYR A 1036 34.09 -24.02 3.22
CA TYR A 1036 33.78 -22.63 3.53
C TYR A 1036 34.29 -22.23 4.92
N GLU A 1037 35.60 -22.10 5.04
CA GLU A 1037 36.31 -21.70 6.26
C GLU A 1037 37.29 -20.57 5.96
N TYR A 1038 37.76 -19.85 6.99
CA TYR A 1038 38.86 -18.90 6.82
C TYR A 1038 40.19 -19.58 6.46
N GLU A 1039 40.36 -20.84 6.90
CA GLU A 1039 41.52 -21.67 6.60
C GLU A 1039 41.06 -23.12 6.38
N PRO A 1040 41.44 -23.78 5.26
CA PRO A 1040 40.91 -25.10 4.95
C PRO A 1040 41.71 -26.27 5.55
N THR A 1041 42.89 -26.00 6.11
CA THR A 1041 43.89 -27.06 6.34
C THR A 1041 43.42 -28.16 7.29
N LYS A 1042 42.59 -27.83 8.29
CA LYS A 1042 42.03 -28.80 9.24
C LYS A 1042 41.20 -29.88 8.54
N GLN A 1043 40.29 -29.47 7.66
CA GLN A 1043 39.40 -30.41 6.96
C GLN A 1043 40.18 -31.20 5.90
N LEU A 1044 41.11 -30.55 5.20
CA LEU A 1044 41.96 -31.21 4.21
C LEU A 1044 42.86 -32.27 4.85
N LYS A 1045 43.51 -31.97 5.98
CA LYS A 1045 44.32 -32.97 6.71
C LYS A 1045 43.48 -34.17 7.14
N ALA A 1046 42.30 -33.93 7.72
CA ALA A 1046 41.41 -35.02 8.14
C ALA A 1046 40.99 -35.91 6.95
N LEU A 1047 40.63 -35.31 5.81
CA LEU A 1047 40.26 -36.07 4.62
C LEU A 1047 41.45 -36.84 4.01
N TYR A 1048 42.64 -36.21 3.96
CA TYR A 1048 43.86 -36.86 3.50
C TYR A 1048 44.25 -38.04 4.39
N GLU A 1049 44.18 -37.88 5.71
CA GLU A 1049 44.45 -38.95 6.68
C GLU A 1049 43.45 -40.11 6.54
N ALA A 1050 42.17 -39.81 6.31
CA ALA A 1050 41.14 -40.82 6.12
C ALA A 1050 41.30 -41.62 4.81
N THR A 1051 41.75 -40.97 3.73
CA THR A 1051 41.71 -41.53 2.37
C THR A 1051 43.07 -41.91 1.79
N GLY A 1052 44.13 -41.17 2.13
CA GLY A 1052 45.43 -41.24 1.46
C GLY A 1052 45.40 -40.80 -0.01
N ARG A 1053 44.30 -40.19 -0.47
CA ARG A 1053 44.08 -39.75 -1.85
C ARG A 1053 44.42 -38.27 -2.01
N PRO A 1054 44.85 -37.84 -3.20
CA PRO A 1054 45.07 -36.41 -3.45
C PRO A 1054 43.75 -35.63 -3.43
N LEU A 1055 43.82 -34.35 -3.08
CA LEU A 1055 42.67 -33.53 -2.67
C LEU A 1055 42.44 -32.35 -3.61
N LEU A 1056 41.19 -32.12 -3.97
CA LEU A 1056 40.74 -30.95 -4.74
C LEU A 1056 39.67 -30.20 -3.94
N ILE A 1057 39.86 -28.90 -3.70
CA ILE A 1057 38.79 -28.10 -3.10
C ILE A 1057 37.78 -27.76 -4.19
N GLY A 1058 36.57 -28.26 -4.05
CA GLY A 1058 35.50 -28.04 -5.04
C GLY A 1058 34.97 -26.62 -5.01
N GLU A 1059 34.79 -26.06 -3.81
CA GLU A 1059 34.23 -24.72 -3.58
C GLU A 1059 34.85 -24.08 -2.35
N PHE A 1060 35.14 -22.79 -2.47
CA PHE A 1060 35.34 -21.87 -1.35
C PHE A 1060 35.05 -20.43 -1.82
N HIS A 1061 34.74 -19.55 -0.87
CA HIS A 1061 34.65 -18.11 -1.15
C HIS A 1061 34.82 -17.27 0.11
N PHE A 1062 34.98 -15.98 -0.14
CA PHE A 1062 34.83 -14.90 0.83
C PHE A 1062 33.95 -13.83 0.19
N GLY A 1063 33.09 -13.19 0.97
CA GLY A 1063 32.30 -12.06 0.49
C GLY A 1063 32.22 -10.93 1.49
N VAL A 1064 31.65 -9.82 1.03
CA VAL A 1064 31.47 -8.59 1.80
C VAL A 1064 29.98 -8.25 1.75
N PRO A 1065 29.32 -7.98 2.88
CA PRO A 1065 27.90 -7.63 2.89
C PRO A 1065 27.74 -6.16 2.46
N ALA A 1066 27.83 -5.92 1.16
CA ALA A 1066 27.84 -4.60 0.52
C ALA A 1066 27.05 -4.65 -0.78
N ASP A 1067 26.80 -3.48 -1.39
CA ASP A 1067 26.20 -3.38 -2.73
C ASP A 1067 24.80 -4.03 -2.85
N GLY A 1068 24.06 -4.16 -1.74
CA GLY A 1068 22.77 -4.87 -1.66
C GLY A 1068 22.86 -6.37 -1.44
N LEU A 1069 24.07 -6.93 -1.40
CA LEU A 1069 24.36 -8.35 -1.40
C LEU A 1069 24.85 -8.83 -0.03
N GLY A 1070 24.51 -10.06 0.35
CA GLY A 1070 25.03 -10.70 1.56
C GLY A 1070 26.50 -11.11 1.38
N ALA A 1071 27.21 -11.37 2.48
CA ALA A 1071 28.62 -11.76 2.45
C ALA A 1071 28.89 -13.20 1.95
N GLY A 1072 27.84 -13.98 1.70
CA GLY A 1072 27.97 -15.43 1.50
C GLY A 1072 28.18 -16.18 2.81
N LEU A 1073 28.84 -17.32 2.70
CA LEU A 1073 29.05 -18.23 3.82
C LEU A 1073 30.19 -17.77 4.74
N VAL A 1074 31.20 -17.08 4.20
CA VAL A 1074 32.35 -16.56 4.95
C VAL A 1074 32.51 -15.06 4.72
N GLN A 1075 32.29 -14.27 5.77
CA GLN A 1075 32.33 -12.81 5.69
C GLN A 1075 33.76 -12.26 5.84
N THR A 1076 34.06 -11.20 5.08
CA THR A 1076 35.23 -10.34 5.24
C THR A 1076 34.81 -8.87 5.39
N ALA A 1077 35.68 -8.06 5.98
CA ALA A 1077 35.34 -6.69 6.39
C ALA A 1077 35.19 -5.71 5.21
N ASN A 1078 35.84 -6.00 4.08
CA ASN A 1078 35.84 -5.21 2.86
C ASN A 1078 36.53 -6.00 1.73
N GLN A 1079 36.57 -5.45 0.51
CA GLN A 1079 37.14 -6.12 -0.66
C GLN A 1079 38.66 -6.38 -0.53
N ILE A 1080 39.40 -5.57 0.23
CA ILE A 1080 40.83 -5.79 0.51
C ILE A 1080 41.00 -7.04 1.38
N GLU A 1081 40.19 -7.19 2.42
CA GLU A 1081 40.24 -8.37 3.31
C GLU A 1081 39.70 -9.62 2.60
N ARG A 1082 38.76 -9.47 1.67
CA ARG A 1082 38.32 -10.55 0.77
C ARG A 1082 39.47 -11.07 -0.10
N ALA A 1083 40.25 -10.16 -0.69
CA ALA A 1083 41.42 -10.46 -1.50
C ALA A 1083 42.55 -11.12 -0.69
N LYS A 1084 42.80 -10.63 0.53
CA LYS A 1084 43.70 -11.30 1.49
C LYS A 1084 43.22 -12.71 1.83
N GLY A 1085 41.91 -12.88 2.02
CA GLY A 1085 41.29 -14.17 2.30
C GLY A 1085 41.57 -15.19 1.19
N TYR A 1086 41.38 -14.81 -0.07
CA TYR A 1086 41.73 -15.66 -1.21
C TYR A 1086 43.17 -16.15 -1.15
N ARG A 1087 44.12 -15.22 -1.04
CA ARG A 1087 45.56 -15.54 -1.03
C ARG A 1087 45.94 -16.40 0.17
N TYR A 1088 45.49 -16.04 1.36
CA TYR A 1088 45.72 -16.79 2.58
C TYR A 1088 45.19 -18.22 2.43
N TYR A 1089 43.93 -18.37 2.07
CA TYR A 1089 43.30 -19.68 1.90
C TYR A 1089 44.04 -20.57 0.89
N MET A 1090 44.33 -20.04 -0.30
CA MET A 1090 45.00 -20.77 -1.38
C MET A 1090 46.42 -21.18 -1.02
N GLU A 1091 47.24 -20.27 -0.48
CA GLU A 1091 48.63 -20.59 -0.14
C GLU A 1091 48.70 -21.55 1.07
N GLN A 1092 47.81 -21.42 2.06
CA GLN A 1092 47.72 -22.37 3.18
C GLN A 1092 47.33 -23.78 2.70
N ALA A 1093 46.37 -23.89 1.77
CA ALA A 1093 46.00 -25.17 1.17
C ALA A 1093 47.16 -25.76 0.34
N ALA A 1094 47.79 -24.95 -0.51
CA ALA A 1094 48.90 -25.35 -1.37
C ALA A 1094 50.12 -25.84 -0.59
N ALA A 1095 50.35 -25.35 0.63
CA ALA A 1095 51.43 -25.86 1.47
C ALA A 1095 51.27 -27.36 1.83
N LEU A 1096 50.05 -27.92 1.78
CA LEU A 1096 49.78 -29.32 2.12
C LEU A 1096 50.23 -30.29 1.01
N PRO A 1097 50.86 -31.44 1.34
CA PRO A 1097 51.32 -32.40 0.34
C PRO A 1097 50.20 -33.06 -0.48
N GLY A 1098 48.97 -33.08 0.03
CA GLY A 1098 47.81 -33.67 -0.63
C GLY A 1098 47.09 -32.74 -1.60
N PHE A 1099 47.43 -31.45 -1.65
CA PHE A 1099 46.67 -30.44 -2.40
C PHE A 1099 46.93 -30.52 -3.90
N LEU A 1100 45.86 -30.58 -4.70
CA LEU A 1100 45.92 -30.53 -6.16
C LEU A 1100 45.35 -29.24 -6.75
N GLY A 1101 44.61 -28.45 -5.97
CA GLY A 1101 43.90 -27.30 -6.50
C GLY A 1101 42.69 -26.89 -5.68
N ALA A 1102 42.11 -25.77 -6.07
CA ALA A 1102 40.88 -25.24 -5.51
C ALA A 1102 40.13 -24.39 -6.52
N HIS A 1103 38.80 -24.51 -6.55
CA HIS A 1103 37.93 -23.68 -7.38
C HIS A 1103 37.14 -22.70 -6.52
N TRP A 1104 37.17 -21.43 -6.92
CA TRP A 1104 36.42 -20.34 -6.30
C TRP A 1104 34.94 -20.42 -6.67
N PHE A 1105 34.04 -20.37 -5.68
CA PHE A 1105 32.61 -20.27 -5.93
C PHE A 1105 32.18 -18.80 -5.77
N GLN A 1106 31.97 -18.02 -6.83
CA GLN A 1106 31.85 -18.39 -8.24
C GLN A 1106 32.27 -17.20 -9.14
N TRP A 1107 32.14 -17.34 -10.46
CA TRP A 1107 32.55 -16.32 -11.43
C TRP A 1107 31.90 -14.94 -11.22
N SER A 1108 30.57 -14.89 -11.12
CA SER A 1108 29.80 -13.64 -10.98
C SER A 1108 29.10 -13.55 -9.63
N ASP A 1109 28.88 -12.32 -9.15
CA ASP A 1109 28.03 -12.07 -7.99
C ASP A 1109 26.64 -12.67 -8.24
N GLN A 1110 26.00 -13.14 -7.16
CA GLN A 1110 24.63 -13.63 -7.27
C GLN A 1110 23.65 -12.46 -7.43
N PRO A 1111 22.45 -12.69 -7.99
CA PRO A 1111 21.43 -11.65 -8.11
C PRO A 1111 21.04 -11.07 -6.74
N VAL A 1112 20.81 -9.75 -6.70
CA VAL A 1112 20.46 -9.04 -5.45
C VAL A 1112 19.18 -9.56 -4.78
N LEU A 1113 18.22 -10.05 -5.56
CA LEU A 1113 16.96 -10.66 -5.09
C LEU A 1113 17.00 -12.20 -4.97
N GLY A 1114 18.22 -12.73 -4.86
CA GLY A 1114 18.49 -14.14 -4.65
C GLY A 1114 18.38 -15.01 -5.91
N ARG A 1115 19.20 -16.05 -5.98
CA ARG A 1115 19.04 -17.15 -6.95
C ARG A 1115 17.92 -18.11 -6.50
N MET A 1116 17.75 -19.25 -7.19
CA MET A 1116 16.62 -20.18 -6.99
C MET A 1116 16.30 -20.58 -5.53
N ASP A 1117 17.30 -20.69 -4.66
CA ASP A 1117 17.17 -21.05 -3.25
C ASP A 1117 17.27 -19.84 -2.30
N GLY A 1118 17.45 -18.64 -2.86
CA GLY A 1118 17.44 -17.37 -2.15
C GLY A 1118 18.81 -16.72 -1.98
N GLU A 1119 19.92 -17.44 -2.20
CA GLU A 1119 21.25 -16.85 -1.98
C GLU A 1119 21.51 -15.62 -2.87
N ASN A 1120 22.01 -14.53 -2.26
CA ASN A 1120 22.24 -13.22 -2.88
C ASN A 1120 23.63 -12.66 -2.54
N TYR A 1121 24.66 -13.46 -2.74
CA TYR A 1121 26.00 -13.21 -2.20
C TYR A 1121 26.92 -12.35 -3.08
N ASN A 1122 27.72 -11.53 -2.42
CA ASN A 1122 28.85 -10.78 -2.98
C ASN A 1122 30.12 -11.65 -3.01
N ILE A 1123 30.10 -12.66 -3.86
CA ILE A 1123 31.15 -13.69 -3.97
C ILE A 1123 31.71 -13.82 -5.38
N GLY A 1124 31.27 -13.01 -6.34
CA GLY A 1124 31.78 -13.01 -7.71
C GLY A 1124 33.18 -12.46 -7.86
N LEU A 1125 33.96 -13.02 -8.78
CA LEU A 1125 35.16 -12.36 -9.29
C LEU A 1125 34.81 -11.11 -10.11
N VAL A 1126 33.60 -11.11 -10.69
CA VAL A 1126 32.97 -9.94 -11.32
C VAL A 1126 31.62 -9.63 -10.69
N ASP A 1127 31.21 -8.37 -10.72
CA ASP A 1127 29.88 -7.93 -10.27
C ASP A 1127 28.76 -8.25 -11.28
N VAL A 1128 27.52 -7.88 -10.95
CA VAL A 1128 26.34 -8.09 -11.82
C VAL A 1128 26.43 -7.36 -13.16
N THR A 1129 27.25 -6.31 -13.23
CA THR A 1129 27.52 -5.53 -14.46
C THR A 1129 28.74 -6.06 -15.21
N ASN A 1130 29.24 -7.25 -14.83
CA ASN A 1130 30.38 -7.94 -15.41
C ASN A 1130 31.72 -7.20 -15.24
N ARG A 1131 31.86 -6.34 -14.22
CA ARG A 1131 33.14 -5.67 -13.92
C ARG A 1131 33.93 -6.42 -12.84
N PRO A 1132 35.24 -6.59 -13.00
CA PRO A 1132 36.05 -7.27 -12.00
C PRO A 1132 36.21 -6.46 -10.71
N TYR A 1133 36.47 -7.17 -9.61
CA TYR A 1133 36.94 -6.57 -8.36
C TYR A 1133 38.47 -6.39 -8.40
N PRO A 1134 39.01 -5.16 -8.48
CA PRO A 1134 40.44 -4.93 -8.68
C PRO A 1134 41.30 -5.56 -7.57
N GLU A 1135 40.85 -5.50 -6.31
CA GLU A 1135 41.55 -6.09 -5.18
C GLU A 1135 41.66 -7.62 -5.33
N MET A 1136 40.58 -8.27 -5.78
CA MET A 1136 40.57 -9.71 -6.06
C MET A 1136 41.47 -10.06 -7.22
N VAL A 1137 41.46 -9.28 -8.32
CA VAL A 1137 42.32 -9.50 -9.49
C VAL A 1137 43.80 -9.46 -9.10
N GLU A 1138 44.21 -8.49 -8.29
CA GLU A 1138 45.60 -8.39 -7.83
C GLU A 1138 45.99 -9.53 -6.88
N ALA A 1139 45.09 -9.96 -6.00
CA ALA A 1139 45.32 -11.14 -5.17
C ALA A 1139 45.42 -12.43 -6.00
N LEU A 1140 44.57 -12.60 -7.04
CA LEU A 1140 44.62 -13.72 -7.97
C LEU A 1140 45.99 -13.79 -8.66
N LYS A 1141 46.41 -12.70 -9.31
CA LYS A 1141 47.71 -12.62 -9.98
C LYS A 1141 48.87 -12.93 -9.04
N THR A 1142 48.87 -12.31 -7.86
CA THR A 1142 49.93 -12.50 -6.87
C THR A 1142 49.99 -13.96 -6.38
N THR A 1143 48.84 -14.56 -6.11
CA THR A 1143 48.75 -15.94 -5.61
C THR A 1143 49.23 -16.92 -6.67
N HIS A 1144 48.70 -16.84 -7.89
CA HIS A 1144 49.01 -17.81 -8.96
C HIS A 1144 50.49 -17.79 -9.38
N LYS A 1145 51.17 -16.62 -9.33
CA LYS A 1145 52.63 -16.53 -9.55
C LYS A 1145 53.46 -17.28 -8.51
N ARG A 1146 52.89 -17.59 -7.33
CA ARG A 1146 53.58 -18.19 -6.18
C ARG A 1146 53.23 -19.65 -5.92
N LEU A 1147 52.08 -20.12 -6.42
CA LEU A 1147 51.53 -21.42 -6.03
C LEU A 1147 52.47 -22.61 -6.30
N HIS A 1148 53.20 -22.59 -7.41
CA HIS A 1148 54.18 -23.63 -7.72
C HIS A 1148 55.24 -23.75 -6.62
N ASP A 1149 55.81 -22.63 -6.20
CA ASP A 1149 56.90 -22.58 -5.22
C ASP A 1149 56.40 -22.82 -3.80
N VAL A 1150 55.20 -22.35 -3.47
CA VAL A 1150 54.54 -22.64 -2.18
C VAL A 1150 54.22 -24.13 -2.08
N HIS A 1151 53.63 -24.72 -3.12
CA HIS A 1151 53.37 -26.16 -3.14
C HIS A 1151 54.66 -26.96 -3.17
N GLY A 1152 55.68 -26.55 -3.93
CA GLY A 1152 57.01 -27.17 -3.94
C GLY A 1152 57.76 -27.05 -2.61
N GLY A 1153 57.32 -26.17 -1.69
CA GLY A 1153 57.94 -25.94 -0.39
C GLY A 1153 59.19 -25.05 -0.44
N THR A 1154 59.48 -24.41 -1.57
CA THR A 1154 60.57 -23.44 -1.72
C THR A 1154 60.18 -22.05 -1.22
N LEU A 1155 58.88 -21.80 -1.01
CA LEU A 1155 58.33 -20.55 -0.53
C LEU A 1155 57.31 -20.77 0.59
N ALA A 1156 57.38 -19.98 1.66
CA ALA A 1156 56.40 -20.03 2.73
C ALA A 1156 55.04 -19.45 2.29
N PRO A 1157 53.91 -20.01 2.77
CA PRO A 1157 52.59 -19.51 2.44
C PRO A 1157 52.32 -18.15 3.10
N PHE A 1158 51.45 -17.36 2.49
CA PHE A 1158 51.02 -16.06 3.00
C PHE A 1158 50.43 -16.17 4.43
N ALA A 1159 50.90 -15.30 5.33
CA ALA A 1159 50.66 -15.41 6.77
C ALA A 1159 49.56 -14.49 7.32
N GLU A 1160 49.15 -13.45 6.60
CA GLU A 1160 48.12 -12.52 7.09
C GLU A 1160 46.71 -13.09 6.89
N ARG A 1161 46.08 -13.50 7.98
CA ARG A 1161 44.70 -13.98 8.01
C ARG A 1161 43.71 -12.81 7.75
N PRO A 1162 42.65 -13.00 6.95
CA PRO A 1162 41.68 -11.95 6.65
C PRO A 1162 40.87 -11.53 7.88
N LYS A 1163 40.46 -10.27 7.94
CA LYS A 1163 39.54 -9.70 8.95
C LYS A 1163 38.08 -9.85 8.53
N ALA A 1164 37.22 -10.38 9.42
CA ALA A 1164 35.77 -10.48 9.22
C ALA A 1164 35.02 -9.17 9.50
N SER A 1165 35.53 -8.39 10.46
CA SER A 1165 35.03 -7.08 10.86
C SER A 1165 36.14 -6.25 11.53
N GLN A 1166 35.81 -5.02 11.93
CA GLN A 1166 36.71 -4.18 12.74
C GLN A 1166 37.10 -4.85 14.07
N ALA A 1167 36.26 -5.74 14.61
CA ALA A 1167 36.50 -6.50 15.84
C ALA A 1167 37.37 -7.77 15.63
N GLY A 1168 37.84 -8.04 14.40
CA GLY A 1168 38.64 -9.21 14.04
C GLY A 1168 37.83 -10.37 13.46
N THR A 1169 38.42 -11.57 13.47
CA THR A 1169 37.93 -12.80 12.78
C THR A 1169 37.80 -13.95 13.76
N LEU A 1170 36.71 -14.70 13.70
CA LEU A 1170 36.53 -15.94 14.46
C LEU A 1170 37.38 -17.09 13.93
N ASP A 1171 37.62 -18.12 14.75
CA ASP A 1171 38.36 -19.30 14.28
C ASP A 1171 37.62 -20.02 13.15
N SER A 1172 36.29 -20.06 13.21
CA SER A 1172 35.41 -20.53 12.15
C SER A 1172 34.20 -19.59 12.01
N PRO A 1173 33.61 -19.41 10.81
CA PRO A 1173 32.34 -18.73 10.64
C PRO A 1173 31.16 -19.59 11.11
N TRP A 1174 31.38 -20.88 11.39
CA TRP A 1174 30.37 -21.82 11.85
C TRP A 1174 30.48 -22.04 13.35
N ARG A 1175 29.83 -21.18 14.14
CA ARG A 1175 29.63 -21.46 15.57
C ARG A 1175 28.64 -22.60 15.72
N ILE A 1176 29.11 -23.73 16.25
CA ILE A 1176 28.21 -24.71 16.87
C ILE A 1176 27.64 -24.00 18.10
N PRO A 1177 26.31 -23.89 18.25
CA PRO A 1177 25.75 -23.45 19.51
C PRO A 1177 26.07 -24.52 20.55
N THR A 1178 27.17 -24.36 21.27
CA THR A 1178 27.34 -25.01 22.56
C THR A 1178 26.23 -24.44 23.43
N GLY A 1179 25.38 -25.30 23.98
CA GLY A 1179 24.25 -24.93 24.82
C GLY A 1179 24.66 -24.43 26.20
N ASP A 1180 25.76 -23.67 26.28
CA ASP A 1180 26.26 -23.01 27.49
C ASP A 1180 26.09 -21.48 27.36
#